data_AF-A0ABD6PSH1-F1
#
_entry.id   AF-A0ABD6PSH1-F1
#
_cell.length_a   1.000
_cell.length_b   1.000
_cell.length_c   1.000
_cell.angle_alpha   90.00
_cell.angle_beta   90.00
_cell.angle_gamma   90.00
#
_symmetry.space_group_name_H-M   'P 1'
#
loop_
_entity.id
_entity.type
_entity.pdbx_description
1 polymer ?
#
loop_
_entity_poly.entity_id
_entity_poly.type
_entity_poly.pdbx_seq_one_letter_code
_entity_poly.pdbx_strand_id
1 'polypeptide(L)'
;MKTHYSISELLEMNLEKFPKTNRAILYKVEREKWSFIEASCQGGKNGKRREYAPPPEVLKLIQAKKLNEVLGGLSDLPAPLSSYEEKGGEEAGLPSPDVRGGQLTIGVADGSTEQQRLCESARRGVLSAVELVMAESGVSKEAAMTTVLTQAKMPGFEHIAKLFSLAADGRGGGGKLPSVRTIKRWFAARESNSLAPKSRTEDMNVPSWLPVFLECYRLPMKPSVSEAYRLFVNRLEALPSPQPSPTGRGGDVPSIHQVRRWLGKLGNVERERGRRGARDLKNILPHKRRDFLHLKPAAIYTADGHTFDAEVLNPLSGLPFRPEITTVLDVGTRRCMGWSVGLAESRFTVLEALSHASRAAIGALWYVDWGRGFENLMMTDEATGLMGRLGMTMTHSRAYNSQAKGASERSHNIFTRAAANLPSFVGKNMDDEARQKLFKLSRKEVRLHGKILNSPIPTWDEFKGYIERVVDEYNDRPHRSLPKFTDRDGKRRHMSPNEFWALKVAEFGEPPRVSPEEEGYLFRPQVMRTVRRGEVSLFGNTYYSAELMEFNGETVRVGYDVQDALWVWIYDDVGRLICKAEWHGNSTDYMPVSVLERAEDKRNDERLKRNELQQQNILKERRVPTIEHQDSVNIGGMVLGMAEVKKKAALLSQLRSREDDLTVEAVEVKAVAMPSEPETAAGWSVPSEASERFALYQRICGQADLPPQAQRWLERYPQSNEYKALSKRAMLA
;
A
#
# COMPACT_ATOMS: atom_id res chain seq x y z
N MET A 1 65.63 -10.58 9.96
CA MET A 1 64.93 -11.83 9.56
C MET A 1 65.94 -12.97 9.50
N LYS A 2 65.57 -14.18 9.91
CA LYS A 2 66.42 -15.38 9.76
C LYS A 2 66.79 -15.58 8.28
N THR A 3 68.07 -15.81 7.98
CA THR A 3 68.58 -15.93 6.60
C THR A 3 68.72 -17.37 6.13
N HIS A 4 68.84 -18.33 7.05
CA HIS A 4 68.95 -19.77 6.76
C HIS A 4 67.85 -20.55 7.50
N TYR A 5 67.35 -21.62 6.90
CA TYR A 5 66.22 -22.41 7.41
C TYR A 5 66.51 -23.90 7.33
N SER A 6 66.15 -24.65 8.37
CA SER A 6 66.24 -26.12 8.29
C SER A 6 65.15 -26.69 7.39
N ILE A 7 65.35 -27.92 6.89
CA ILE A 7 64.35 -28.59 6.03
C ILE A 7 63.02 -28.78 6.78
N SER A 8 63.09 -29.12 8.07
CA SER A 8 61.91 -29.23 8.94
C SER A 8 61.18 -27.91 9.10
N GLU A 9 61.90 -26.79 9.29
CA GLU A 9 61.31 -25.45 9.37
C GLU A 9 60.61 -25.06 8.06
N LEU A 10 61.20 -25.39 6.90
CA LEU A 10 60.58 -25.14 5.59
C LEU A 10 59.34 -26.00 5.36
N LEU A 11 59.33 -27.24 5.89
CA LEU A 11 58.18 -28.13 5.83
C LEU A 11 57.02 -27.63 6.71
N GLU A 12 57.31 -27.24 7.95
CA GLU A 12 56.34 -26.67 8.90
C GLU A 12 55.72 -25.38 8.34
N MET A 13 56.51 -24.58 7.62
CA MET A 13 56.01 -23.42 6.89
C MET A 13 55.05 -23.79 5.75
N ASN A 14 54.81 -25.05 5.39
CA ASN A 14 53.71 -25.49 4.50
C ASN A 14 53.43 -24.56 3.29
N LEU A 15 54.49 -24.04 2.65
CA LEU A 15 54.38 -22.95 1.67
C LEU A 15 53.53 -23.38 0.45
N GLU A 16 52.80 -22.44 -0.12
CA GLU A 16 51.94 -22.71 -1.29
C GLU A 16 52.81 -23.07 -2.51
N LYS A 17 52.43 -24.13 -3.24
CA LYS A 17 53.19 -24.68 -4.38
C LYS A 17 54.64 -25.12 -4.05
N PHE A 18 54.97 -25.34 -2.78
CA PHE A 18 56.25 -25.87 -2.31
C PHE A 18 56.14 -27.37 -1.92
N PRO A 19 57.22 -28.17 -1.99
CA PRO A 19 57.16 -29.59 -1.66
C PRO A 19 56.67 -29.85 -0.22
N LYS A 20 55.79 -30.86 -0.07
CA LYS A 20 55.08 -31.15 1.20
C LYS A 20 55.69 -32.30 2.02
N THR A 21 56.91 -32.73 1.71
CA THR A 21 57.62 -33.77 2.49
C THR A 21 59.10 -33.42 2.67
N ASN A 22 59.69 -33.79 3.81
CA ASN A 22 61.12 -33.53 4.10
C ASN A 22 62.04 -34.05 2.99
N ARG A 23 61.75 -35.24 2.45
CA ARG A 23 62.55 -35.87 1.39
C ARG A 23 62.47 -35.09 0.08
N ALA A 24 61.29 -34.60 -0.30
CA ALA A 24 61.13 -33.79 -1.52
C ALA A 24 61.76 -32.40 -1.39
N ILE A 25 61.74 -31.81 -0.20
CA ILE A 25 62.44 -30.55 0.08
C ILE A 25 63.96 -30.75 0.00
N LEU A 26 64.50 -31.84 0.59
CA LEU A 26 65.91 -32.18 0.47
C LEU A 26 66.34 -32.34 -1.00
N TYR A 27 65.58 -33.09 -1.81
CA TYR A 27 65.86 -33.21 -3.24
C TYR A 27 65.85 -31.87 -3.97
N LYS A 28 64.93 -30.96 -3.62
CA LYS A 28 64.87 -29.62 -4.22
C LYS A 28 66.10 -28.79 -3.85
N VAL A 29 66.50 -28.83 -2.57
CA VAL A 29 67.68 -28.14 -2.03
C VAL A 29 68.97 -28.64 -2.68
N GLU A 30 69.13 -29.95 -2.84
CA GLU A 30 70.29 -30.56 -3.50
C GLU A 30 70.32 -30.26 -5.00
N ARG A 31 69.17 -30.36 -5.68
CA ARG A 31 69.04 -30.06 -7.12
C ARG A 31 69.34 -28.59 -7.43
N GLU A 32 68.89 -27.69 -6.57
CA GLU A 32 69.06 -26.23 -6.73
C GLU A 32 70.32 -25.69 -6.00
N LYS A 33 71.11 -26.57 -5.37
CA LYS A 33 72.40 -26.28 -4.72
C LYS A 33 72.35 -25.11 -3.73
N TRP A 34 71.41 -25.12 -2.80
CA TRP A 34 71.32 -24.04 -1.82
C TRP A 34 72.51 -24.03 -0.85
N SER A 35 73.06 -22.86 -0.54
CA SER A 35 74.14 -22.72 0.45
C SER A 35 73.62 -23.04 1.85
N PHE A 36 74.42 -23.73 2.68
CA PHE A 36 74.02 -24.12 4.02
C PHE A 36 75.05 -23.77 5.09
N ILE A 37 74.58 -23.64 6.33
CA ILE A 37 75.37 -23.52 7.54
C ILE A 37 75.03 -24.68 8.49
N GLU A 38 75.99 -25.09 9.31
CA GLU A 38 75.75 -26.08 10.37
C GLU A 38 75.43 -25.36 11.69
N ALA A 39 74.25 -25.63 12.25
CA ALA A 39 73.79 -25.08 13.52
C ALA A 39 73.66 -26.21 14.57
N SER A 40 74.02 -25.95 15.83
CA SER A 40 73.88 -26.92 16.92
C SER A 40 72.41 -27.16 17.27
N CYS A 41 72.01 -28.42 17.47
CA CYS A 41 70.65 -28.79 17.92
C CYS A 41 70.67 -30.03 18.83
N GLN A 42 69.70 -30.12 19.76
CA GLN A 42 69.47 -31.34 20.55
C GLN A 42 68.84 -32.45 19.68
N GLY A 43 69.44 -33.65 19.68
CA GLY A 43 68.83 -34.86 19.09
C GLY A 43 69.29 -35.29 17.68
N GLY A 44 70.19 -34.56 17.02
CA GLY A 44 70.78 -34.96 15.72
C GLY A 44 72.04 -35.82 15.86
N LYS A 45 72.44 -36.57 14.82
CA LYS A 45 73.74 -37.27 14.76
C LYS A 45 74.86 -36.20 14.94
N ASN A 46 75.63 -36.28 16.02
CA ASN A 46 76.61 -35.28 16.48
C ASN A 46 76.07 -33.91 16.93
N GLY A 47 74.76 -33.79 17.21
CA GLY A 47 74.17 -32.56 17.76
C GLY A 47 74.20 -31.35 16.83
N LYS A 48 74.31 -31.56 15.50
CA LYS A 48 74.32 -30.50 14.48
C LYS A 48 73.25 -30.75 13.42
N ARG A 49 72.60 -29.68 12.95
CA ARG A 49 71.64 -29.67 11.82
C ARG A 49 72.09 -28.68 10.75
N ARG A 50 71.78 -28.97 9.48
CA ARG A 50 72.02 -28.05 8.36
C ARG A 50 70.85 -27.10 8.17
N GLU A 51 71.13 -25.81 8.05
CA GLU A 51 70.18 -24.77 7.68
C GLU A 51 70.58 -24.17 6.34
N TYR A 52 69.65 -24.08 5.39
CA TYR A 52 69.87 -23.69 4.00
C TYR A 52 69.36 -22.28 3.72
N ALA A 53 70.06 -21.51 2.89
CA ALA A 53 69.62 -20.20 2.41
C ALA A 53 68.67 -20.37 1.20
N PRO A 54 67.37 -20.03 1.32
CA PRO A 54 66.43 -20.18 0.22
C PRO A 54 66.67 -19.13 -0.89
N PRO A 55 66.44 -19.48 -2.17
CA PRO A 55 66.45 -18.53 -3.27
C PRO A 55 65.42 -17.40 -3.09
N PRO A 56 65.57 -16.26 -3.79
CA PRO A 56 64.70 -15.09 -3.66
C PRO A 56 63.19 -15.41 -3.84
N GLU A 57 62.84 -16.36 -4.72
CA GLU A 57 61.46 -16.77 -4.94
C GLU A 57 60.85 -17.47 -3.71
N VAL A 58 61.63 -18.36 -3.07
CA VAL A 58 61.18 -19.05 -1.84
C VAL A 58 61.16 -18.08 -0.66
N LEU A 59 62.10 -17.13 -0.59
CA LEU A 59 62.08 -16.07 0.41
C LEU A 59 60.82 -15.19 0.29
N LYS A 60 60.35 -14.88 -0.92
CA LYS A 60 59.07 -14.17 -1.12
C LYS A 60 57.89 -14.98 -0.61
N LEU A 61 57.86 -16.31 -0.82
CA LEU A 61 56.82 -17.18 -0.26
C LEU A 61 56.87 -17.24 1.27
N ILE A 62 58.06 -17.30 1.85
CA ILE A 62 58.25 -17.25 3.31
C ILE A 62 57.80 -15.90 3.86
N GLN A 63 58.12 -14.79 3.18
CA GLN A 63 57.68 -13.45 3.57
C GLN A 63 56.16 -13.30 3.45
N ALA A 64 55.54 -13.79 2.37
CA ALA A 64 54.09 -13.77 2.20
C ALA A 64 53.39 -14.62 3.28
N LYS A 65 53.92 -15.80 3.60
CA LYS A 65 53.37 -16.63 4.67
C LYS A 65 53.55 -16.00 6.06
N LYS A 66 54.74 -15.47 6.37
CA LYS A 66 54.97 -14.76 7.64
C LYS A 66 54.12 -13.49 7.74
N LEU A 67 53.92 -12.78 6.62
CA LEU A 67 53.00 -11.65 6.57
C LEU A 67 51.56 -12.11 6.81
N ASN A 68 51.13 -13.24 6.23
CA ASN A 68 49.82 -13.84 6.49
C ASN A 68 49.69 -14.44 7.89
N GLU A 69 50.77 -14.88 8.55
CA GLU A 69 50.78 -15.29 9.96
C GLU A 69 50.77 -14.08 10.89
N VAL A 70 51.36 -12.94 10.50
CA VAL A 70 51.27 -11.68 11.24
C VAL A 70 49.89 -11.04 11.05
N LEU A 71 49.33 -11.10 9.83
CA LEU A 71 47.93 -10.77 9.53
C LEU A 71 46.97 -11.79 10.16
N GLY A 72 47.42 -13.04 10.34
CA GLY A 72 46.74 -14.14 11.02
C GLY A 72 46.79 -14.01 12.55
N GLY A 73 47.84 -13.42 13.10
CA GLY A 73 47.94 -12.96 14.48
C GLY A 73 47.19 -11.64 14.71
N LEU A 74 46.84 -10.93 13.64
CA LEU A 74 45.85 -9.85 13.64
C LEU A 74 44.40 -10.38 13.52
N SER A 75 44.20 -11.69 13.31
CA SER A 75 42.90 -12.35 13.57
C SER A 75 42.68 -12.71 15.05
N ASP A 76 43.71 -12.59 15.90
CA ASP A 76 43.60 -12.63 17.37
C ASP A 76 43.58 -11.23 18.02
N LEU A 77 43.45 -10.17 17.21
CA LEU A 77 42.89 -8.90 17.65
C LEU A 77 41.43 -8.86 17.19
N PRO A 78 40.47 -8.47 18.05
CA PRO A 78 39.05 -8.60 17.76
C PRO A 78 38.69 -7.74 16.55
N ALA A 79 38.30 -8.37 15.45
CA ALA A 79 37.44 -7.70 14.48
C ALA A 79 36.12 -7.34 15.20
N PRO A 80 35.62 -6.10 15.09
CA PRO A 80 34.50 -5.64 15.89
C PRO A 80 33.23 -6.33 15.39
N LEU A 81 32.75 -7.35 16.12
CA LEU A 81 31.43 -7.89 15.92
C LEU A 81 30.49 -7.34 16.97
N SER A 82 29.56 -6.51 16.47
CA SER A 82 28.20 -6.32 16.96
C SER A 82 27.70 -7.57 17.69
N SER A 83 27.77 -7.53 19.01
CA SER A 83 27.30 -8.57 19.92
C SER A 83 25.78 -8.54 19.99
N TYR A 84 25.08 -9.61 19.58
CA TYR A 84 23.91 -10.18 20.29
C TYR A 84 23.66 -11.61 19.75
N GLU A 85 24.16 -12.63 20.44
CA GLU A 85 23.41 -13.88 20.60
C GLU A 85 23.75 -14.51 21.96
N GLU A 86 22.69 -14.93 22.63
CA GLU A 86 22.59 -15.39 24.01
C GLU A 86 23.28 -16.74 24.22
N LYS A 87 23.79 -16.97 25.45
CA LYS A 87 23.55 -18.24 26.16
C LYS A 87 23.59 -18.04 27.69
N GLY A 88 22.38 -18.03 28.25
CA GLY A 88 21.93 -18.69 29.49
C GLY A 88 22.76 -18.58 30.77
N GLY A 89 22.15 -17.96 31.79
CA GLY A 89 22.41 -18.27 33.20
C GLY A 89 22.36 -17.08 34.14
N GLU A 90 21.21 -16.88 34.78
CA GLU A 90 20.96 -16.11 36.02
C GLU A 90 20.76 -14.57 35.94
N GLU A 91 19.47 -14.22 35.96
CA GLU A 91 18.83 -13.05 36.59
C GLU A 91 19.58 -11.69 36.58
N ALA A 92 19.41 -10.93 35.49
CA ALA A 92 19.32 -9.47 35.57
C ALA A 92 18.57 -8.93 34.32
N GLY A 93 17.39 -8.37 34.53
CA GLY A 93 16.53 -7.85 33.46
C GLY A 93 17.20 -6.75 32.64
N LEU A 94 17.23 -6.93 31.32
CA LEU A 94 17.57 -5.87 30.36
C LEU A 94 16.47 -4.78 30.35
N PRO A 95 16.83 -3.50 30.23
CA PRO A 95 15.87 -2.41 30.33
C PRO A 95 15.02 -2.36 29.05
N SER A 96 13.71 -2.60 29.20
CA SER A 96 12.73 -2.09 28.24
C SER A 96 12.91 -0.57 28.10
N PRO A 97 12.78 0.02 26.90
CA PRO A 97 12.57 1.46 26.81
C PRO A 97 11.14 1.70 27.28
N ASP A 98 10.98 1.82 28.60
CA ASP A 98 9.77 2.31 29.20
C ASP A 98 9.56 3.73 28.65
N VAL A 99 8.50 3.89 27.87
CA VAL A 99 8.06 5.19 27.37
C VAL A 99 7.37 5.90 28.54
N ARG A 100 8.18 6.26 29.54
CA ARG A 100 7.84 7.19 30.61
C ARG A 100 9.03 8.11 30.86
N GLY A 101 8.97 9.30 30.29
CA GLY A 101 9.63 10.49 30.85
C GLY A 101 11.16 10.61 30.75
N GLY A 102 11.85 9.84 29.91
CA GLY A 102 13.31 9.97 29.74
C GLY A 102 13.71 10.85 28.56
N GLN A 103 14.44 11.94 28.83
CA GLN A 103 15.01 12.85 27.84
C GLN A 103 16.01 12.12 26.94
N LEU A 104 15.70 12.03 25.64
CA LEU A 104 16.57 11.42 24.63
C LEU A 104 17.90 12.18 24.56
N THR A 105 18.97 11.60 25.11
CA THR A 105 20.33 12.12 24.95
C THR A 105 20.84 11.73 23.57
N ILE A 106 21.09 12.73 22.72
CA ILE A 106 21.75 12.55 21.42
C ILE A 106 23.20 12.16 21.71
N GLY A 107 23.55 10.90 21.48
CA GLY A 107 24.93 10.41 21.61
C GLY A 107 25.84 10.99 20.53
N VAL A 108 26.47 12.13 20.81
CA VAL A 108 27.63 12.60 20.03
C VAL A 108 28.87 11.98 20.68
N ALA A 109 29.43 10.95 20.03
CA ALA A 109 30.47 10.09 20.63
C ALA A 109 31.82 10.79 20.95
N ASP A 110 32.02 12.06 20.59
CA ASP A 110 33.26 12.79 20.94
C ASP A 110 33.11 14.33 20.98
N GLY A 111 31.92 14.89 20.74
CA GLY A 111 31.69 16.36 20.69
C GLY A 111 32.51 17.15 19.65
N SER A 112 33.46 16.52 18.96
CA SER A 112 34.40 17.12 18.01
C SER A 112 33.83 17.13 16.59
N THR A 113 34.09 18.18 15.82
CA THR A 113 33.74 18.27 14.39
C THR A 113 34.80 17.55 13.55
N GLU A 114 34.45 17.18 12.31
CA GLU A 114 35.42 16.60 11.37
C GLU A 114 36.61 17.53 11.15
N GLN A 115 36.37 18.83 11.04
CA GLN A 115 37.41 19.84 10.91
C GLN A 115 38.31 19.90 12.16
N GLN A 116 37.75 19.73 13.37
CA GLN A 116 38.53 19.64 14.61
C GLN A 116 39.40 18.39 14.63
N ARG A 117 38.87 17.23 14.21
CA ARG A 117 39.62 15.97 14.13
C ARG A 117 40.73 16.01 13.07
N LEU A 118 40.46 16.61 11.91
CA LEU A 118 41.47 16.83 10.87
C LEU A 118 42.56 17.79 11.34
N CYS A 119 42.18 18.88 11.99
CA CYS A 119 43.13 19.83 12.56
C CYS A 119 43.99 19.19 13.66
N GLU A 120 43.38 18.39 14.55
CA GLU A 120 44.09 17.61 15.56
C GLU A 120 45.07 16.61 14.92
N SER A 121 44.61 15.83 13.94
CA SER A 121 45.45 14.85 13.24
C SER A 121 46.61 15.51 12.51
N ALA A 122 46.37 16.66 11.87
CA ALA A 122 47.39 17.47 11.22
C ALA A 122 48.39 18.03 12.24
N ARG A 123 47.93 18.53 13.40
CA ARG A 123 48.81 18.95 14.50
C ARG A 123 49.67 17.79 15.00
N ARG A 124 49.11 16.59 15.20
CA ARG A 124 49.89 15.39 15.57
C ARG A 124 50.95 15.05 14.52
N GLY A 125 50.60 15.16 13.24
CA GLY A 125 51.53 14.97 12.13
C GLY A 125 52.69 15.98 12.15
N VAL A 126 52.40 17.27 12.38
CA VAL A 126 53.45 18.31 12.52
C VAL A 126 54.38 17.98 13.68
N LEU A 127 53.83 17.61 14.84
CA LEU A 127 54.65 17.27 16.02
C LEU A 127 55.55 16.05 15.76
N SER A 128 55.01 15.04 15.08
CA SER A 128 55.76 13.82 14.69
C SER A 128 56.88 14.14 13.70
N ALA A 129 56.63 15.03 12.73
CA ALA A 129 57.66 15.48 11.79
C ALA A 129 58.80 16.23 12.49
N VAL A 130 58.48 17.06 13.49
CA VAL A 130 59.49 17.73 14.32
C VAL A 130 60.30 16.71 15.14
N GLU A 131 59.65 15.72 15.73
CA GLU A 131 60.31 14.66 16.51
C GLU A 131 61.22 13.78 15.66
N LEU A 132 60.82 13.49 14.42
CA LEU A 132 61.62 12.75 13.46
C LEU A 132 62.91 13.50 13.11
N VAL A 133 62.83 14.81 12.83
CA VAL A 133 64.02 15.64 12.59
C VAL A 133 64.94 15.70 13.81
N MET A 134 64.37 15.74 15.03
CA MET A 134 65.17 15.67 16.26
C MET A 134 65.91 14.34 16.38
N ALA A 135 65.23 13.22 16.12
CA ALA A 135 65.79 11.89 16.24
C ALA A 135 66.88 11.60 15.19
N GLU A 136 66.68 12.02 13.95
CA GLU A 136 67.60 11.74 12.84
C GLU A 136 68.84 12.65 12.84
N SER A 137 68.69 13.92 13.25
CA SER A 137 69.76 14.92 13.17
C SER A 137 70.41 15.27 14.52
N GLY A 138 69.86 14.78 15.65
CA GLY A 138 70.38 15.07 16.99
C GLY A 138 70.28 16.55 17.41
N VAL A 139 69.44 17.34 16.73
CA VAL A 139 69.33 18.78 16.94
C VAL A 139 68.32 19.13 18.04
N SER A 140 68.45 20.33 18.62
CA SER A 140 67.53 20.81 19.65
C SER A 140 66.09 20.95 19.12
N LYS A 141 65.10 20.87 20.02
CA LYS A 141 63.67 20.98 19.68
C LYS A 141 63.33 22.27 18.91
N GLU A 142 63.99 23.38 19.23
CA GLU A 142 63.81 24.66 18.54
C GLU A 142 64.44 24.66 17.14
N ALA A 143 65.63 24.08 17.00
CA ALA A 143 66.28 23.91 15.71
C ALA A 143 65.42 23.02 14.80
N ALA A 144 64.92 21.89 15.29
CA ALA A 144 64.04 20.99 14.55
C ALA A 144 62.73 21.67 14.09
N MET A 145 62.07 22.45 14.95
CA MET A 145 60.88 23.23 14.56
C MET A 145 61.18 24.22 13.43
N THR A 146 62.35 24.87 13.50
CA THR A 146 62.80 25.83 12.48
C THR A 146 63.15 25.13 11.17
N THR A 147 63.74 23.94 11.23
CA THR A 147 64.05 23.10 10.08
C THR A 147 62.77 22.65 9.37
N VAL A 148 61.77 22.13 10.09
CA VAL A 148 60.50 21.69 9.50
C VAL A 148 59.71 22.86 8.90
N LEU A 149 59.76 24.05 9.52
CA LEU A 149 59.19 25.28 8.95
C LEU A 149 59.93 25.76 7.69
N THR A 150 61.24 25.56 7.62
CA THR A 150 62.05 25.86 6.43
C THR A 150 61.76 24.88 5.31
N GLN A 151 61.66 23.58 5.63
CA GLN A 151 61.25 22.53 4.69
C GLN A 151 59.89 22.83 4.08
N ALA A 152 58.91 23.27 4.88
CA ALA A 152 57.58 23.66 4.39
C ALA A 152 57.58 24.81 3.36
N LYS A 153 58.69 25.54 3.19
CA LYS A 153 58.85 26.61 2.19
C LYS A 153 59.64 26.18 0.96
N MET A 154 60.26 25.00 0.98
CA MET A 154 61.11 24.51 -0.10
C MET A 154 60.31 23.71 -1.15
N PRO A 155 60.61 23.84 -2.45
CA PRO A 155 60.05 22.98 -3.48
C PRO A 155 60.45 21.52 -3.21
N GLY A 156 59.50 20.58 -3.30
CA GLY A 156 59.68 19.16 -2.97
C GLY A 156 59.12 18.73 -1.61
N PHE A 157 58.75 19.67 -0.73
CA PHE A 157 58.18 19.40 0.60
C PHE A 157 56.73 19.90 0.74
N GLU A 158 55.98 19.89 -0.35
CA GLU A 158 54.59 20.39 -0.41
C GLU A 158 53.65 19.68 0.58
N HIS A 159 53.94 18.41 0.88
CA HIS A 159 53.19 17.64 1.88
C HIS A 159 53.30 18.23 3.30
N ILE A 160 54.47 18.77 3.68
CA ILE A 160 54.69 19.43 4.98
C ILE A 160 53.95 20.77 5.01
N ALA A 161 53.99 21.53 3.92
CA ALA A 161 53.24 22.77 3.78
C ALA A 161 51.72 22.54 3.91
N LYS A 162 51.21 21.48 3.27
CA LYS A 162 49.81 21.05 3.37
C LYS A 162 49.43 20.57 4.78
N LEU A 163 50.36 19.92 5.49
CA LEU A 163 50.14 19.50 6.88
C LEU A 163 49.99 20.72 7.81
N PHE A 164 50.81 21.74 7.63
CA PHE A 164 50.69 22.99 8.38
C PHE A 164 49.42 23.78 8.06
N SER A 165 48.97 23.78 6.80
CA SER A 165 47.72 24.45 6.43
C SER A 165 46.50 23.77 7.07
N LEU A 166 46.48 22.44 7.14
CA LEU A 166 45.43 21.67 7.81
C LEU A 166 45.48 21.80 9.34
N ALA A 167 46.66 22.04 9.93
CA ALA A 167 46.85 22.24 11.37
C ALA A 167 46.40 23.62 11.89
N ALA A 168 46.14 24.57 10.98
CA ALA A 168 45.68 25.92 11.32
C ALA A 168 44.19 25.95 11.70
N ASP A 169 43.80 26.78 12.68
CA ASP A 169 42.42 26.89 13.18
C ASP A 169 41.67 28.12 12.65
N GLY A 170 42.18 28.78 11.61
CA GLY A 170 41.52 29.90 10.91
C GLY A 170 41.40 31.19 11.72
N ARG A 171 41.84 31.23 12.99
CA ARG A 171 41.81 32.42 13.86
C ARG A 171 43.02 33.35 13.70
N GLY A 172 43.97 32.99 12.83
CA GLY A 172 45.09 33.83 12.41
C GLY A 172 44.94 34.24 10.95
N GLY A 173 45.35 35.47 10.61
CA GLY A 173 45.28 36.01 9.25
C GLY A 173 45.79 35.00 8.21
N GLY A 174 44.93 34.69 7.24
CA GLY A 174 45.08 33.56 6.33
C GLY A 174 46.44 33.49 5.62
N GLY A 175 46.92 32.26 5.43
CA GLY A 175 48.02 31.94 4.50
C GLY A 175 49.45 31.92 5.07
N LYS A 176 49.66 32.21 6.37
CA LYS A 176 51.02 32.17 6.96
C LYS A 176 51.27 30.86 7.73
N LEU A 177 52.43 30.25 7.50
CA LEU A 177 52.93 29.13 8.32
C LEU A 177 52.93 29.54 9.81
N PRO A 178 52.65 28.60 10.74
CA PRO A 178 52.61 28.91 12.16
C PRO A 178 53.99 29.32 12.69
N SER A 179 54.02 30.12 13.75
CA SER A 179 55.26 30.45 14.45
C SER A 179 55.80 29.26 15.25
N VAL A 180 57.10 29.26 15.55
CA VAL A 180 57.72 28.31 16.49
C VAL A 180 56.99 28.29 17.84
N ARG A 181 56.52 29.45 18.32
CA ARG A 181 55.71 29.57 19.54
C ARG A 181 54.39 28.81 19.45
N THR A 182 53.75 28.81 18.28
CA THR A 182 52.51 28.08 18.02
C THR A 182 52.75 26.57 18.07
N ILE A 183 53.84 26.08 17.47
CA ILE A 183 54.21 24.66 17.49
C ILE A 183 54.56 24.22 18.93
N LYS A 184 55.29 25.04 19.69
CA LYS A 184 55.52 24.79 21.13
C LYS A 184 54.22 24.68 21.93
N ARG A 185 53.23 25.53 21.65
CA ARG A 185 51.90 25.46 22.26
C ARG A 185 51.18 24.17 21.90
N TRP A 186 51.35 23.65 20.69
CA TRP A 186 50.81 22.34 20.30
C TRP A 186 51.49 21.18 21.05
N PHE A 187 52.81 21.22 21.25
CA PHE A 187 53.48 20.24 22.11
C PHE A 187 52.90 20.23 23.53
N ALA A 188 52.71 21.40 24.15
CA ALA A 188 52.08 21.52 25.48
C ALA A 188 50.60 21.07 25.48
N ALA A 189 49.86 21.34 24.39
CA ALA A 189 48.48 20.88 24.25
C ALA A 189 48.39 19.35 24.04
N ARG A 190 49.42 18.70 23.49
CA ARG A 190 49.51 17.23 23.37
C ARG A 190 49.64 16.58 24.74
N GLU A 191 50.43 17.15 25.64
CA GLU A 191 50.62 16.66 27.01
C GLU A 191 49.33 16.70 27.84
N SER A 192 48.41 17.61 27.51
CA SER A 192 47.07 17.73 28.12
C SER A 192 45.94 17.12 27.28
N ASN A 193 46.28 16.34 26.26
CA ASN A 193 45.34 15.72 25.31
C ASN A 193 44.28 16.69 24.74
N SER A 194 44.65 17.97 24.53
CA SER A 194 43.76 19.08 24.14
C SER A 194 44.13 19.67 22.77
N LEU A 195 44.64 18.81 21.88
CA LEU A 195 45.23 19.23 20.61
C LEU A 195 44.20 19.72 19.60
N ALA A 196 42.94 19.30 19.72
CA ALA A 196 41.83 19.81 18.94
C ALA A 196 41.53 21.30 19.25
N PRO A 197 41.26 22.14 18.24
CA PRO A 197 40.92 23.54 18.48
C PRO A 197 39.58 23.66 19.21
N LYS A 198 39.48 24.56 20.19
CA LYS A 198 38.24 24.77 20.96
C LYS A 198 37.13 25.36 20.08
N SER A 199 36.03 24.63 19.90
CA SER A 199 34.79 25.16 19.31
C SER A 199 33.99 25.92 20.35
N ARG A 200 33.19 26.88 19.89
CA ARG A 200 32.16 27.50 20.72
C ARG A 200 31.05 26.47 20.87
N THR A 201 30.86 25.95 22.07
CA THR A 201 29.67 25.17 22.41
C THR A 201 28.48 26.11 22.52
N GLU A 202 27.33 25.70 21.97
CA GLU A 202 26.10 26.45 22.16
C GLU A 202 25.63 26.29 23.61
N ASP A 203 25.17 27.38 24.21
CA ASP A 203 24.52 27.32 25.52
C ASP A 203 23.17 26.63 25.39
N MET A 204 23.04 25.44 25.99
CA MET A 204 21.84 24.61 25.98
C MET A 204 20.99 24.78 27.25
N ASN A 205 21.29 25.77 28.09
CA ASN A 205 20.47 26.06 29.27
C ASN A 205 19.08 26.56 28.86
N VAL A 206 18.05 25.75 29.16
CA VAL A 206 16.66 26.03 28.80
C VAL A 206 16.18 27.30 29.52
N PRO A 207 15.74 28.35 28.79
CA PRO A 207 15.23 29.56 29.42
C PRO A 207 13.88 29.30 30.09
N SER A 208 13.62 29.98 31.20
CA SER A 208 12.37 29.86 31.98
C SER A 208 11.11 30.22 31.18
N TRP A 209 11.22 31.09 30.16
CA TRP A 209 10.11 31.49 29.31
C TRP A 209 9.74 30.47 28.22
N LEU A 210 10.65 29.54 27.88
CA LEU A 210 10.48 28.64 26.73
C LEU A 210 9.28 27.68 26.89
N PRO A 211 9.03 27.05 28.06
CA PRO A 211 7.86 26.20 28.26
C PRO A 211 6.54 26.94 28.00
N VAL A 212 6.41 28.17 28.49
CA VAL A 212 5.21 29.00 28.33
C VAL A 212 4.99 29.37 26.86
N PHE A 213 6.05 29.72 26.12
CA PHE A 213 5.94 29.93 24.68
C PHE A 213 5.52 28.64 23.93
N LEU A 214 6.08 27.48 24.34
CA LEU A 214 5.78 26.20 23.70
C LEU A 214 4.30 25.81 23.87
N GLU A 215 3.62 26.18 24.95
CA GLU A 215 2.18 25.98 25.08
C GLU A 215 1.38 26.73 24.00
N CYS A 216 1.77 27.95 23.69
CA CYS A 216 1.14 28.75 22.63
C CYS A 216 1.52 28.27 21.22
N TYR A 217 2.72 27.72 21.06
CA TYR A 217 3.22 27.24 19.77
C TYR A 217 2.76 25.81 19.44
N ARG A 218 2.61 24.92 20.43
CA ARG A 218 2.31 23.50 20.25
C ARG A 218 0.81 23.20 20.13
N LEU A 219 0.09 24.05 19.41
CA LEU A 219 -1.35 23.92 19.17
C LEU A 219 -1.65 23.16 17.87
N PRO A 220 -2.72 22.33 17.80
CA PRO A 220 -3.10 21.59 16.60
C PRO A 220 -3.41 22.46 15.37
N MET A 221 -3.79 23.73 15.58
CA MET A 221 -4.04 24.71 14.52
C MET A 221 -2.75 25.15 13.80
N LYS A 222 -1.58 24.72 14.29
CA LYS A 222 -0.26 25.02 13.75
C LYS A 222 -0.03 26.53 13.57
N PRO A 223 -0.24 27.37 14.61
CA PRO A 223 -0.02 28.82 14.50
C PRO A 223 1.41 29.11 14.03
N SER A 224 1.57 30.20 13.27
CA SER A 224 2.89 30.67 12.87
C SER A 224 3.70 31.06 14.11
N VAL A 225 5.04 31.12 13.99
CA VAL A 225 5.88 31.57 15.13
C VAL A 225 5.48 32.97 15.59
N SER A 226 5.12 33.85 14.66
CA SER A 226 4.67 35.21 14.97
C SER A 226 3.33 35.23 15.73
N GLU A 227 2.37 34.40 15.33
CA GLU A 227 1.07 34.35 16.02
C GLU A 227 1.19 33.69 17.39
N ALA A 228 1.94 32.59 17.50
CA ALA A 228 2.23 31.96 18.77
C ALA A 228 2.97 32.91 19.72
N TYR A 229 3.84 33.76 19.19
CA TYR A 229 4.54 34.78 19.97
C TYR A 229 3.56 35.84 20.49
N ARG A 230 2.63 36.32 19.66
CA ARG A 230 1.58 37.26 20.10
C ARG A 230 0.73 36.68 21.24
N LEU A 231 0.31 35.41 21.11
CA LEU A 231 -0.43 34.70 22.16
C LEU A 231 0.38 34.55 23.45
N PHE A 232 1.68 34.28 23.32
CA PHE A 232 2.61 34.17 24.43
C PHE A 232 2.81 35.50 25.18
N VAL A 233 2.98 36.61 24.46
CA VAL A 233 3.09 37.95 25.06
C VAL A 233 1.81 38.31 25.82
N ASN A 234 0.65 38.15 25.19
CA ASN A 234 -0.64 38.40 25.84
C ASN A 234 -0.83 37.55 27.10
N ARG A 235 -0.35 36.30 27.09
CA ARG A 235 -0.42 35.39 28.25
C ARG A 235 0.51 35.82 29.38
N LEU A 236 1.70 36.34 29.07
CA LEU A 236 2.62 36.88 30.07
C LEU A 236 2.09 38.19 30.69
N GLU A 237 1.45 39.05 29.90
CA GLU A 237 0.84 40.30 30.35
C GLU A 237 -0.41 40.09 31.21
N ALA A 238 -1.13 38.98 31.00
CA ALA A 238 -2.35 38.63 31.74
C ALA A 238 -2.09 37.97 33.12
N LEU A 239 -0.84 37.66 33.47
CA LEU A 239 -0.52 37.08 34.78
C LEU A 239 -0.53 38.17 35.87
N PRO A 240 -1.19 37.95 37.04
CA PRO A 240 -1.24 38.94 38.10
C PRO A 240 0.14 39.12 38.76
N SER A 241 0.87 40.15 38.34
CA SER A 241 2.16 40.63 38.86
C SER A 241 3.41 39.73 38.63
N PRO A 242 4.60 40.34 38.44
CA PRO A 242 5.77 39.66 37.93
C PRO A 242 6.38 38.80 39.03
N GLN A 243 6.46 37.48 38.82
CA GLN A 243 7.38 36.67 39.60
C GLN A 243 8.81 37.17 39.30
N PRO A 244 9.53 37.79 40.26
CA PRO A 244 10.89 38.20 40.03
C PRO A 244 11.72 36.93 39.79
N SER A 245 12.40 36.88 38.65
CA SER A 245 13.43 35.87 38.46
C SER A 245 14.49 36.01 39.55
N PRO A 246 15.07 34.91 40.08
CA PRO A 246 16.12 34.97 41.10
C PRO A 246 17.44 35.61 40.61
N THR A 247 17.45 36.16 39.39
CA THR A 247 18.63 36.73 38.72
C THR A 247 18.62 38.26 38.59
N GLY A 248 17.62 38.97 39.13
CA GLY A 248 17.69 40.44 39.30
C GLY A 248 17.85 41.28 38.02
N ARG A 249 17.54 40.72 36.83
CA ARG A 249 17.30 41.49 35.60
C ARG A 249 15.80 41.46 35.32
N GLY A 250 15.22 42.63 35.08
CA GLY A 250 13.79 42.83 34.87
C GLY A 250 13.18 41.94 33.78
N GLY A 251 11.87 41.78 33.85
CA GLY A 251 11.07 40.94 32.96
C GLY A 251 11.08 41.38 31.50
N ASP A 252 12.16 41.07 30.79
CA ASP A 252 12.21 41.24 29.33
C ASP A 252 11.59 40.02 28.67
N VAL A 253 10.37 40.21 28.15
CA VAL A 253 9.76 39.30 27.18
C VAL A 253 10.81 39.04 26.08
N PRO A 254 11.19 37.77 25.81
CA PRO A 254 12.23 37.47 24.84
C PRO A 254 11.80 37.95 23.46
N SER A 255 12.69 38.59 22.70
CA SER A 255 12.39 38.95 21.31
C SER A 255 11.99 37.72 20.48
N ILE A 256 11.15 37.93 19.46
CA ILE A 256 10.79 36.87 18.50
C ILE A 256 12.02 36.20 17.85
N HIS A 257 13.14 36.91 17.74
CA HIS A 257 14.42 36.36 17.25
C HIS A 257 15.06 35.41 18.27
N GLN A 258 15.00 35.69 19.58
CA GLN A 258 15.43 34.74 20.62
C GLN A 258 14.57 33.48 20.60
N VAL A 259 13.25 33.63 20.43
CA VAL A 259 12.32 32.51 20.28
C VAL A 259 12.66 31.65 19.06
N ARG A 260 12.86 32.27 17.88
CA ARG A 260 13.26 31.56 16.66
C ARG A 260 14.59 30.82 16.82
N ARG A 261 15.59 31.42 17.47
CA ARG A 261 16.88 30.77 17.75
C ARG A 261 16.70 29.54 18.65
N TRP A 262 15.91 29.66 19.72
CA TRP A 262 15.63 28.52 20.61
C TRP A 262 14.80 27.42 19.96
N LEU A 263 13.82 27.77 19.13
CA LEU A 263 13.10 26.79 18.29
C LEU A 263 14.06 26.03 17.37
N GLY A 264 15.10 26.69 16.85
CA GLY A 264 16.17 26.07 16.05
C GLY A 264 16.99 25.04 16.83
N LYS A 265 17.17 25.23 18.14
CA LYS A 265 17.87 24.29 19.03
C LYS A 265 17.05 23.07 19.43
N LEU A 266 15.72 23.16 19.35
CA LEU A 266 14.85 22.01 19.63
C LEU A 266 14.97 20.95 18.52
N GLY A 267 14.98 19.69 18.93
CA GLY A 267 14.84 18.58 17.99
C GLY A 267 13.54 18.66 17.20
N ASN A 268 13.56 18.20 15.95
CA ASN A 268 12.41 18.30 15.04
C ASN A 268 11.13 17.66 15.61
N VAL A 269 11.26 16.53 16.30
CA VAL A 269 10.12 15.85 16.95
C VAL A 269 9.53 16.70 18.06
N GLU A 270 10.38 17.22 18.95
CA GLU A 270 9.93 18.08 20.04
C GLU A 270 9.30 19.37 19.54
N ARG A 271 9.82 19.96 18.46
CA ARG A 271 9.21 21.15 17.86
C ARG A 271 7.77 20.91 17.39
N GLU A 272 7.50 19.73 16.83
CA GLU A 272 6.20 19.36 16.25
C GLU A 272 5.25 18.68 17.25
N ARG A 273 5.73 18.30 18.43
CA ARG A 273 4.92 17.70 19.50
C ARG A 273 3.74 18.61 19.85
N GLY A 274 2.52 18.07 19.90
CA GLY A 274 1.28 18.85 20.13
C GLY A 274 0.73 19.57 18.88
N ARG A 275 1.59 20.01 17.96
CA ARG A 275 1.19 20.54 16.63
C ARG A 275 0.69 19.46 15.68
N ARG A 276 1.18 18.23 15.89
CA ARG A 276 0.78 17.02 15.18
C ARG A 276 0.11 16.05 16.15
N GLY A 277 -1.04 15.51 15.76
CA GLY A 277 -1.65 14.39 16.49
C GLY A 277 -0.75 13.15 16.46
N ALA A 278 -1.00 12.19 17.35
CA ALA A 278 -0.16 11.00 17.51
C ALA A 278 0.07 10.23 16.19
N ARG A 279 -0.91 10.21 15.27
CA ARG A 279 -0.78 9.59 13.94
C ARG A 279 0.18 10.33 13.01
N ASP A 280 0.07 11.65 12.91
CA ASP A 280 0.94 12.48 12.05
C ASP A 280 2.36 12.60 12.63
N LEU A 281 2.49 12.53 13.96
CA LEU A 281 3.80 12.51 14.62
C LEU A 281 4.61 11.25 14.29
N LYS A 282 3.97 10.11 14.02
CA LYS A 282 4.66 8.88 13.56
C LYS A 282 5.47 9.08 12.27
N ASN A 283 5.15 10.08 11.46
CA ASN A 283 5.87 10.37 10.22
C ASN A 283 7.29 10.89 10.44
N ILE A 284 7.57 11.48 11.61
CA ILE A 284 8.88 12.03 11.97
C ILE A 284 9.57 11.24 13.10
N LEU A 285 8.86 10.30 13.72
CA LEU A 285 9.43 9.40 14.71
C LEU A 285 10.22 8.26 14.02
N PRO A 286 11.21 7.69 14.72
CA PRO A 286 11.88 6.48 14.25
C PRO A 286 10.86 5.36 13.98
N HIS A 287 10.96 4.73 12.81
CA HIS A 287 10.12 3.59 12.44
C HIS A 287 10.94 2.30 12.42
N LYS A 288 10.32 1.18 12.80
CA LYS A 288 10.92 -0.14 12.62
C LYS A 288 10.71 -0.58 11.17
N ARG A 289 11.80 -0.90 10.48
CA ARG A 289 11.74 -1.54 9.16
C ARG A 289 11.56 -3.03 9.35
N ARG A 290 10.59 -3.62 8.65
CA ARG A 290 10.41 -5.08 8.58
C ARG A 290 11.13 -5.58 7.35
N ASP A 291 12.05 -6.53 7.54
CA ASP A 291 12.60 -7.29 6.43
C ASP A 291 11.60 -8.36 5.99
N PHE A 292 11.62 -8.70 4.71
CA PHE A 292 10.69 -9.64 4.07
C PHE A 292 11.38 -10.58 3.09
N LEU A 293 12.68 -10.39 2.80
CA LEU A 293 13.40 -11.20 1.81
C LEU A 293 13.59 -12.65 2.26
N HIS A 294 13.54 -12.93 3.57
CA HIS A 294 13.64 -14.27 4.14
C HIS A 294 12.32 -15.07 4.07
N LEU A 295 11.21 -14.46 3.67
CA LEU A 295 9.92 -15.15 3.61
C LEU A 295 9.88 -16.17 2.46
N LYS A 296 9.22 -17.31 2.73
CA LYS A 296 8.83 -18.32 1.73
C LYS A 296 7.76 -17.74 0.78
N PRO A 297 7.61 -18.28 -0.46
CA PRO A 297 6.51 -17.86 -1.32
C PRO A 297 5.16 -18.18 -0.65
N ALA A 298 4.19 -17.25 -0.77
CA ALA A 298 2.89 -17.34 -0.10
C ALA A 298 2.96 -17.53 1.42
N ALA A 299 4.04 -17.08 2.08
CA ALA A 299 4.11 -17.13 3.55
C ALA A 299 3.11 -16.17 4.20
N ILE A 300 2.97 -14.96 3.65
CA ILE A 300 2.12 -13.92 4.22
C ILE A 300 1.38 -13.21 3.09
N TYR A 301 0.07 -13.33 3.10
CA TYR A 301 -0.80 -12.54 2.27
C TYR A 301 -1.27 -11.30 3.01
N THR A 302 -1.43 -10.22 2.27
CA THR A 302 -2.10 -9.01 2.74
C THR A 302 -3.12 -8.59 1.71
N ALA A 303 -4.25 -8.07 2.17
CA ALA A 303 -5.31 -7.61 1.30
C ALA A 303 -5.81 -6.23 1.70
N ASP A 304 -6.27 -5.49 0.70
CA ASP A 304 -6.79 -4.13 0.85
C ASP A 304 -7.82 -3.84 -0.24
N GLY A 305 -8.84 -3.06 0.14
CA GLY A 305 -9.93 -2.62 -0.73
C GLY A 305 -9.71 -1.19 -1.18
N HIS A 306 -10.02 -0.87 -2.43
CA HIS A 306 -9.85 0.45 -3.01
C HIS A 306 -10.94 0.81 -4.02
N THR A 307 -11.56 1.97 -3.81
CA THR A 307 -12.53 2.53 -4.76
C THR A 307 -11.82 2.97 -6.02
N PHE A 308 -12.13 2.33 -7.14
CA PHE A 308 -11.52 2.66 -8.41
C PHE A 308 -11.81 4.11 -8.82
N ASP A 309 -10.78 4.85 -9.25
CA ASP A 309 -10.88 6.28 -9.56
C ASP A 309 -11.40 6.58 -10.98
N ALA A 310 -12.12 5.65 -11.61
CA ALA A 310 -12.78 5.84 -12.89
C ALA A 310 -14.21 5.27 -12.89
N GLU A 311 -15.09 5.83 -13.72
CA GLU A 311 -16.45 5.32 -13.90
C GLU A 311 -16.44 4.06 -14.80
N VAL A 312 -17.31 3.10 -14.47
CA VAL A 312 -17.60 1.86 -15.20
C VAL A 312 -19.12 1.71 -15.27
N LEU A 313 -19.65 1.06 -16.31
CA LEU A 313 -21.08 0.78 -16.39
C LEU A 313 -21.47 -0.32 -15.41
N ASN A 314 -22.47 -0.04 -14.57
CA ASN A 314 -23.03 -1.01 -13.64
C ASN A 314 -23.73 -2.14 -14.41
N PRO A 315 -23.41 -3.42 -14.14
CA PRO A 315 -24.00 -4.55 -14.86
C PRO A 315 -25.51 -4.71 -14.62
N LEU A 316 -26.04 -4.20 -13.50
CA LEU A 316 -27.46 -4.29 -13.16
C LEU A 316 -28.26 -3.10 -13.70
N SER A 317 -27.77 -1.88 -13.49
CA SER A 317 -28.52 -0.67 -13.84
C SER A 317 -28.13 -0.04 -15.18
N GLY A 318 -26.98 -0.41 -15.76
CA GLY A 318 -26.42 0.23 -16.95
C GLY A 318 -25.95 1.67 -16.74
N LEU A 319 -25.90 2.15 -15.49
CA LEU A 319 -25.50 3.50 -15.13
C LEU A 319 -24.01 3.58 -14.74
N PRO A 320 -23.33 4.71 -14.99
CA PRO A 320 -21.97 4.93 -14.51
C PRO A 320 -21.88 4.90 -12.99
N PHE A 321 -20.93 4.13 -12.48
CA PHE A 321 -20.57 4.08 -11.06
C PHE A 321 -19.07 3.78 -10.91
N ARG A 322 -18.56 3.92 -9.69
CA ARG A 322 -17.17 3.58 -9.36
C ARG A 322 -17.14 2.24 -8.62
N PRO A 323 -16.49 1.20 -9.17
CA PRO A 323 -16.41 -0.08 -8.51
C PRO A 323 -15.36 -0.10 -7.39
N GLU A 324 -15.52 -1.08 -6.51
CA GLU A 324 -14.51 -1.42 -5.51
C GLU A 324 -13.62 -2.54 -6.00
N ILE A 325 -12.31 -2.42 -5.81
CA ILE A 325 -11.34 -3.46 -6.14
C ILE A 325 -10.73 -3.96 -4.84
N THR A 326 -10.74 -5.27 -4.63
CA THR A 326 -9.94 -5.89 -3.57
C THR A 326 -8.76 -6.61 -4.18
N THR A 327 -7.57 -6.45 -3.59
CA THR A 327 -6.38 -7.18 -4.03
C THR A 327 -5.72 -7.96 -2.92
N VAL A 328 -5.10 -9.06 -3.29
CA VAL A 328 -4.30 -9.92 -2.42
C VAL A 328 -2.86 -9.91 -2.92
N LEU A 329 -1.94 -9.43 -2.08
CA LEU A 329 -0.52 -9.43 -2.35
C LEU A 329 0.21 -10.45 -1.47
N ASP A 330 1.15 -11.17 -2.06
CA ASP A 330 2.20 -11.85 -1.30
C ASP A 330 3.24 -10.84 -0.79
N VAL A 331 3.44 -10.77 0.53
CA VAL A 331 4.32 -9.78 1.16
C VAL A 331 5.79 -10.05 0.82
N GLY A 332 6.18 -11.32 0.71
CA GLY A 332 7.55 -11.73 0.40
C GLY A 332 7.95 -11.34 -1.02
N THR A 333 7.13 -11.71 -2.00
CA THR A 333 7.46 -11.53 -3.43
C THR A 333 6.91 -10.27 -4.07
N ARG A 334 5.96 -9.59 -3.41
CA ARG A 334 5.17 -8.47 -3.96
C ARG A 334 4.26 -8.87 -5.11
N ARG A 335 4.10 -10.17 -5.39
CA ARG A 335 3.21 -10.65 -6.44
C ARG A 335 1.76 -10.42 -6.04
N CYS A 336 0.97 -9.87 -6.95
CA CYS A 336 -0.48 -9.87 -6.84
C CYS A 336 -0.97 -11.28 -7.14
N MET A 337 -1.45 -11.94 -6.09
CA MET A 337 -1.85 -13.34 -6.12
C MET A 337 -3.30 -13.49 -6.58
N GLY A 338 -4.15 -12.54 -6.20
CA GLY A 338 -5.57 -12.55 -6.56
C GLY A 338 -6.20 -11.18 -6.41
N TRP A 339 -7.35 -11.02 -7.04
CA TRP A 339 -8.13 -9.79 -7.04
C TRP A 339 -9.61 -10.10 -7.25
N SER A 340 -10.47 -9.16 -6.86
CA SER A 340 -11.90 -9.17 -7.16
C SER A 340 -12.40 -7.75 -7.38
N VAL A 341 -13.57 -7.64 -8.03
CA VAL A 341 -14.26 -6.37 -8.26
C VAL A 341 -15.69 -6.45 -7.74
N GLY A 342 -16.09 -5.44 -6.98
CA GLY A 342 -17.41 -5.36 -6.36
C GLY A 342 -18.18 -4.12 -6.76
N LEU A 343 -19.51 -4.21 -6.67
CA LEU A 343 -20.40 -3.06 -6.85
C LEU A 343 -20.29 -2.04 -5.71
N ALA A 344 -19.89 -2.53 -4.53
CA ALA A 344 -19.65 -1.76 -3.32
C ALA A 344 -18.69 -2.54 -2.41
N GLU A 345 -18.18 -1.90 -1.36
CA GLU A 345 -17.28 -2.54 -0.41
C GLU A 345 -18.03 -3.66 0.30
N SER A 346 -17.51 -4.89 0.21
CA SER A 346 -18.18 -6.06 0.74
C SER A 346 -17.19 -7.09 1.23
N ARG A 347 -17.55 -7.79 2.30
CA ARG A 347 -16.80 -8.96 2.77
C ARG A 347 -16.66 -10.04 1.70
N PHE A 348 -17.64 -10.16 0.82
CA PHE A 348 -17.63 -11.16 -0.24
C PHE A 348 -16.60 -10.84 -1.32
N THR A 349 -16.29 -9.58 -1.59
CA THR A 349 -15.23 -9.24 -2.55
C THR A 349 -13.88 -9.69 -2.02
N VAL A 350 -13.62 -9.56 -0.72
CA VAL A 350 -12.35 -10.04 -0.16
C VAL A 350 -12.24 -11.56 -0.17
N LEU A 351 -13.35 -12.26 0.09
CA LEU A 351 -13.42 -13.71 -0.06
C LEU A 351 -13.13 -14.17 -1.50
N GLU A 352 -13.74 -13.50 -2.48
CA GLU A 352 -13.54 -13.80 -3.89
C GLU A 352 -12.08 -13.54 -4.31
N ALA A 353 -11.47 -12.44 -3.84
CA ALA A 353 -10.07 -12.13 -4.10
C ALA A 353 -9.13 -13.18 -3.47
N LEU A 354 -9.47 -13.68 -2.27
CA LEU A 354 -8.74 -14.76 -1.61
C LEU A 354 -8.94 -16.10 -2.35
N SER A 355 -10.14 -16.42 -2.82
CA SER A 355 -10.39 -17.61 -3.66
C SER A 355 -9.53 -17.57 -4.90
N HIS A 356 -9.56 -16.43 -5.60
CA HIS A 356 -8.73 -16.20 -6.77
C HIS A 356 -7.24 -16.38 -6.46
N ALA A 357 -6.75 -15.82 -5.35
CA ALA A 357 -5.36 -16.02 -4.92
C ALA A 357 -5.01 -17.48 -4.64
N SER A 358 -5.94 -18.21 -4.03
CA SER A 358 -5.75 -19.60 -3.59
C SER A 358 -5.67 -20.60 -4.74
N ARG A 359 -6.20 -20.25 -5.93
CA ARG A 359 -5.97 -21.01 -7.18
C ARG A 359 -4.50 -21.02 -7.58
N ALA A 360 -3.77 -19.93 -7.31
CA ALA A 360 -2.34 -19.85 -7.57
C ALA A 360 -1.53 -20.46 -6.42
N ALA A 361 -1.87 -20.09 -5.18
CA ALA A 361 -1.26 -20.65 -3.97
C ALA A 361 -2.08 -20.27 -2.73
N ILE A 362 -2.18 -21.18 -1.76
CA ILE A 362 -2.75 -20.95 -0.45
C ILE A 362 -1.69 -20.25 0.41
N GLY A 363 -2.05 -19.10 0.99
CA GLY A 363 -1.17 -18.35 1.87
C GLY A 363 -1.08 -18.98 3.26
N ALA A 364 0.10 -19.09 3.86
CA ALA A 364 0.21 -19.64 5.22
C ALA A 364 -0.42 -18.70 6.28
N LEU A 365 -0.26 -17.38 6.09
CA LEU A 365 -0.77 -16.37 7.00
C LEU A 365 -1.56 -15.28 6.26
N TRP A 366 -2.74 -14.96 6.78
CA TRP A 366 -3.62 -13.90 6.29
C TRP A 366 -3.49 -12.64 7.17
N TYR A 367 -2.78 -11.62 6.68
CA TYR A 367 -2.44 -10.39 7.40
C TYR A 367 -3.22 -9.17 6.89
N VAL A 368 -4.26 -8.80 7.63
CA VAL A 368 -5.32 -7.90 7.18
C VAL A 368 -5.94 -7.15 8.36
N ASP A 369 -6.59 -6.02 8.07
CA ASP A 369 -7.26 -5.18 9.06
C ASP A 369 -8.77 -5.25 8.83
N TRP A 370 -9.56 -5.51 9.86
CA TRP A 370 -10.98 -5.84 9.72
C TRP A 370 -11.87 -5.09 10.70
N GLY A 371 -13.10 -4.85 10.26
CA GLY A 371 -14.23 -4.53 11.13
C GLY A 371 -14.93 -5.79 11.67
N ARG A 372 -15.57 -5.67 12.84
CA ARG A 372 -16.23 -6.76 13.59
C ARG A 372 -17.18 -7.67 12.79
N GLY A 373 -17.77 -7.19 11.69
CA GLY A 373 -18.71 -7.98 10.88
C GLY A 373 -18.06 -9.01 9.94
N PHE A 374 -16.75 -8.91 9.70
CA PHE A 374 -16.01 -9.85 8.86
C PHE A 374 -15.52 -11.07 9.63
N GLU A 375 -15.21 -10.88 10.91
CA GLU A 375 -14.77 -11.90 11.85
C GLU A 375 -15.74 -13.10 11.85
N ASN A 376 -17.04 -12.84 11.93
CA ASN A 376 -18.09 -13.86 11.96
C ASN A 376 -18.22 -14.72 10.68
N LEU A 377 -17.78 -14.24 9.51
CA LEU A 377 -17.86 -15.01 8.25
C LEU A 377 -16.58 -15.82 7.99
N MET A 378 -15.46 -15.35 8.53
CA MET A 378 -14.14 -16.00 8.42
C MET A 378 -13.80 -16.92 9.60
N MET A 379 -14.67 -16.98 10.62
CA MET A 379 -14.40 -17.55 11.95
C MET A 379 -13.51 -18.77 11.89
N THR A 380 -12.49 -18.78 12.74
CA THR A 380 -11.48 -19.81 12.99
C THR A 380 -12.03 -21.15 13.52
N ASP A 381 -13.34 -21.41 13.38
CA ASP A 381 -13.87 -22.74 13.66
C ASP A 381 -13.18 -23.72 12.71
N GLU A 382 -12.41 -24.65 13.27
CA GLU A 382 -11.57 -25.59 12.52
C GLU A 382 -12.40 -26.43 11.55
N ALA A 383 -13.68 -26.63 11.91
CA ALA A 383 -14.70 -27.29 11.12
C ALA A 383 -15.26 -26.39 10.00
N THR A 384 -15.98 -25.32 10.32
CA THR A 384 -16.76 -24.55 9.32
C THR A 384 -16.05 -23.32 8.75
N GLY A 385 -14.98 -22.88 9.42
CA GLY A 385 -14.21 -21.69 9.11
C GLY A 385 -13.43 -21.78 7.81
N LEU A 386 -13.48 -20.74 6.99
CA LEU A 386 -12.69 -20.70 5.75
C LEU A 386 -11.19 -20.85 6.03
N MET A 387 -10.68 -20.15 7.04
CA MET A 387 -9.26 -20.18 7.39
C MET A 387 -8.82 -21.56 7.88
N GLY A 388 -9.65 -22.23 8.70
CA GLY A 388 -9.40 -23.60 9.14
C GLY A 388 -9.36 -24.59 7.97
N ARG A 389 -10.34 -24.50 7.06
CA ARG A 389 -10.43 -25.37 5.87
C ARG A 389 -9.29 -25.18 4.88
N LEU A 390 -8.76 -23.97 4.75
CA LEU A 390 -7.58 -23.68 3.93
C LEU A 390 -6.26 -23.96 4.68
N GLY A 391 -6.28 -24.25 5.98
CA GLY A 391 -5.07 -24.37 6.80
C GLY A 391 -4.30 -23.04 6.96
N MET A 392 -4.98 -21.90 6.85
CA MET A 392 -4.38 -20.57 6.96
C MET A 392 -4.46 -20.05 8.41
N THR A 393 -3.39 -19.40 8.87
CA THR A 393 -3.42 -18.66 10.14
C THR A 393 -3.84 -17.21 9.90
N MET A 394 -4.85 -16.73 10.62
CA MET A 394 -5.24 -15.32 10.57
C MET A 394 -4.46 -14.50 11.61
N THR A 395 -3.94 -13.33 11.23
CA THR A 395 -3.28 -12.41 12.18
C THR A 395 -3.64 -10.96 11.89
N HIS A 396 -4.02 -10.24 12.94
CA HIS A 396 -4.46 -8.86 12.81
C HIS A 396 -3.30 -7.86 12.89
N SER A 397 -3.38 -6.83 12.03
CA SER A 397 -2.58 -5.63 12.25
C SER A 397 -3.08 -4.90 13.50
N ARG A 398 -2.18 -4.42 14.37
CA ARG A 398 -2.59 -3.55 15.48
C ARG A 398 -3.28 -2.32 14.89
N ALA A 399 -4.54 -2.09 15.29
CA ALA A 399 -5.32 -0.93 14.87
C ALA A 399 -4.49 0.37 14.98
N TYR A 400 -4.61 1.26 13.99
CA TYR A 400 -3.89 2.55 13.91
C TYR A 400 -2.36 2.49 13.71
N ASN A 401 -1.79 1.37 13.27
CA ASN A 401 -0.38 1.30 12.85
C ASN A 401 -0.21 1.36 11.32
N SER A 402 -0.37 2.54 10.73
CA SER A 402 -0.22 2.79 9.27
C SER A 402 1.11 2.28 8.70
N GLN A 403 2.19 2.23 9.49
CA GLN A 403 3.49 1.74 9.04
C GLN A 403 3.53 0.22 8.82
N ALA A 404 2.66 -0.56 9.48
CA ALA A 404 2.59 -2.01 9.29
C ALA A 404 1.94 -2.41 7.95
N LYS A 405 1.18 -1.50 7.34
CA LYS A 405 0.44 -1.68 6.08
C LYS A 405 1.14 -1.16 4.83
N GLY A 406 2.40 -0.72 4.94
CA GLY A 406 3.06 -0.02 3.84
C GLY A 406 3.24 -0.83 2.55
N ALA A 407 2.96 -2.14 2.53
CA ALA A 407 2.90 -2.95 1.31
C ALA A 407 1.54 -2.82 0.60
N SER A 408 0.44 -2.88 1.35
CA SER A 408 -0.92 -2.82 0.84
C SER A 408 -1.31 -1.39 0.43
N GLU A 409 -0.99 -0.38 1.25
CA GLU A 409 -1.23 1.03 0.87
C GLU A 409 -0.49 1.44 -0.41
N ARG A 410 0.66 0.81 -0.69
CA ARG A 410 1.41 1.05 -1.92
C ARG A 410 0.88 0.26 -3.12
N SER A 411 0.12 -0.81 -2.92
CA SER A 411 -0.51 -1.59 -3.99
C SER A 411 -1.67 -0.82 -4.63
N HIS A 412 -2.33 0.07 -3.89
CA HIS A 412 -3.35 0.96 -4.45
C HIS A 412 -2.84 1.78 -5.65
N ASN A 413 -1.55 2.08 -5.69
CA ASN A 413 -0.95 2.79 -6.84
C ASN A 413 -1.05 2.02 -8.16
N ILE A 414 -1.23 0.69 -8.13
CA ILE A 414 -1.48 -0.14 -9.32
C ILE A 414 -2.76 0.37 -9.99
N PHE A 415 -3.85 0.46 -9.24
CA PHE A 415 -5.16 0.84 -9.76
C PHE A 415 -5.34 2.34 -9.92
N THR A 416 -4.70 3.17 -9.10
CA THR A 416 -4.71 4.63 -9.32
C THR A 416 -4.08 4.99 -10.67
N ARG A 417 -2.99 4.30 -11.06
CA ARG A 417 -2.37 4.50 -12.38
C ARG A 417 -3.22 3.93 -13.51
N ALA A 418 -3.81 2.74 -13.30
CA ALA A 418 -4.70 2.14 -14.28
C ALA A 418 -5.93 3.02 -14.54
N ALA A 419 -6.57 3.54 -13.49
CA ALA A 419 -7.71 4.45 -13.60
C ALA A 419 -7.37 5.70 -14.42
N ALA A 420 -6.18 6.28 -14.22
CA ALA A 420 -5.73 7.47 -14.95
C ALA A 420 -5.53 7.24 -16.46
N ASN A 421 -5.39 5.98 -16.90
CA ASN A 421 -5.29 5.62 -18.31
C ASN A 421 -6.66 5.44 -18.99
N LEU A 422 -7.76 5.50 -18.23
CA LEU A 422 -9.11 5.38 -18.78
C LEU A 422 -9.69 6.77 -19.10
N PRO A 423 -10.42 6.91 -20.23
CA PRO A 423 -11.14 8.14 -20.53
C PRO A 423 -12.19 8.51 -19.46
N SER A 424 -12.67 7.51 -18.70
CA SER A 424 -13.66 7.64 -17.64
C SER A 424 -13.08 8.01 -16.27
N PHE A 425 -11.79 8.37 -16.21
CA PHE A 425 -11.13 8.79 -14.98
C PHE A 425 -11.88 9.94 -14.30
N VAL A 426 -11.95 9.92 -12.98
CA VAL A 426 -12.56 10.98 -12.14
C VAL A 426 -11.74 11.26 -10.88
N GLY A 427 -10.51 10.77 -10.82
CA GLY A 427 -9.61 10.96 -9.69
C GLY A 427 -9.12 12.40 -9.53
N LYS A 428 -8.47 12.68 -8.39
CA LYS A 428 -8.07 14.04 -7.97
C LYS A 428 -7.15 14.78 -8.94
N ASN A 429 -6.43 14.07 -9.80
CA ASN A 429 -5.48 14.66 -10.73
C ASN A 429 -6.11 15.07 -12.07
N MET A 430 -7.40 14.79 -12.29
CA MET A 430 -8.09 15.19 -13.50
C MET A 430 -8.43 16.67 -13.47
N ASP A 431 -8.31 17.33 -14.62
CA ASP A 431 -8.80 18.69 -14.82
C ASP A 431 -10.32 18.78 -14.55
N ASP A 432 -10.74 19.81 -13.80
CA ASP A 432 -12.11 19.98 -13.36
C ASP A 432 -13.09 20.21 -14.52
N GLU A 433 -12.68 20.93 -15.58
CA GLU A 433 -13.52 21.15 -16.76
C GLU A 433 -13.70 19.86 -17.57
N ALA A 434 -12.61 19.12 -17.79
CA ALA A 434 -12.64 17.83 -18.48
C ALA A 434 -13.53 16.83 -17.75
N ARG A 435 -13.40 16.74 -16.42
CA ARG A 435 -14.26 15.91 -15.57
C ARG A 435 -15.73 16.29 -15.72
N GLN A 436 -16.03 17.60 -15.69
CA GLN A 436 -17.41 18.09 -15.79
C GLN A 436 -18.00 17.87 -17.20
N LYS A 437 -17.21 17.98 -18.27
CA LYS A 437 -17.64 17.69 -19.64
C LYS A 437 -18.03 16.22 -19.80
N LEU A 438 -17.20 15.30 -19.33
CA LEU A 438 -17.50 13.86 -19.34
C LEU A 438 -18.77 13.56 -18.55
N PHE A 439 -18.90 14.10 -17.34
CA PHE A 439 -20.07 13.92 -16.50
C PHE A 439 -21.36 14.43 -17.17
N LYS A 440 -21.31 15.61 -17.82
CA LYS A 440 -22.47 16.16 -18.56
C LYS A 440 -22.83 15.28 -19.75
N LEU A 441 -21.84 14.74 -20.47
CA LEU A 441 -22.06 13.85 -21.60
C LEU A 441 -22.74 12.54 -21.16
N SER A 442 -22.17 11.86 -20.15
CA SER A 442 -22.70 10.60 -19.65
C SER A 442 -24.13 10.74 -19.12
N ARG A 443 -24.43 11.81 -18.35
CA ARG A 443 -25.77 12.06 -17.83
C ARG A 443 -26.77 12.52 -18.89
N LYS A 444 -26.31 13.16 -19.98
CA LYS A 444 -27.16 13.50 -21.13
C LYS A 444 -27.60 12.23 -21.87
N GLU A 445 -26.69 11.28 -22.12
CA GLU A 445 -27.06 10.00 -22.73
C GLU A 445 -28.04 9.21 -21.88
N VAL A 446 -27.77 9.07 -20.58
CA VAL A 446 -28.70 8.41 -19.64
C VAL A 446 -30.09 9.05 -19.69
N ARG A 447 -30.18 10.37 -19.79
CA ARG A 447 -31.47 11.07 -19.88
C ARG A 447 -32.19 10.82 -21.20
N LEU A 448 -31.47 10.76 -22.32
CA LEU A 448 -32.05 10.60 -23.66
C LEU A 448 -32.46 9.16 -23.95
N HIS A 449 -31.67 8.18 -23.49
CA HIS A 449 -31.81 6.78 -23.88
C HIS A 449 -32.08 5.84 -22.70
N GLY A 450 -32.16 6.35 -21.47
CA GLY A 450 -32.30 5.56 -20.24
C GLY A 450 -31.03 4.82 -19.82
N LYS A 451 -30.07 4.67 -20.73
CA LYS A 451 -28.77 4.02 -20.54
C LYS A 451 -27.73 4.67 -21.45
N ILE A 452 -26.47 4.31 -21.22
CA ILE A 452 -25.35 4.74 -22.04
C ILE A 452 -25.21 3.77 -23.23
N LEU A 453 -25.17 4.32 -24.46
CA LEU A 453 -25.12 3.54 -25.70
C LEU A 453 -23.80 3.73 -26.46
N ASN A 454 -23.23 4.94 -26.45
CA ASN A 454 -22.04 5.32 -27.23
C ASN A 454 -21.00 6.01 -26.35
N SER A 455 -20.41 5.28 -25.41
CA SER A 455 -19.58 5.90 -24.38
C SER A 455 -18.16 5.37 -24.33
N PRO A 456 -17.21 6.24 -23.96
CA PRO A 456 -15.86 5.84 -23.61
C PRO A 456 -15.75 5.19 -22.22
N ILE A 457 -16.88 5.00 -21.52
CA ILE A 457 -16.95 4.29 -20.22
C ILE A 457 -17.03 2.78 -20.48
N PRO A 458 -16.10 1.98 -19.92
CA PRO A 458 -16.07 0.54 -20.13
C PRO A 458 -17.30 -0.15 -19.52
N THR A 459 -17.73 -1.23 -20.17
CA THR A 459 -18.69 -2.19 -19.60
C THR A 459 -18.06 -2.96 -18.43
N TRP A 460 -18.87 -3.67 -17.65
CA TRP A 460 -18.39 -4.46 -16.51
C TRP A 460 -17.39 -5.54 -16.92
N ASP A 461 -17.65 -6.25 -18.03
CA ASP A 461 -16.78 -7.32 -18.51
C ASP A 461 -15.49 -6.78 -19.12
N GLU A 462 -15.54 -5.68 -19.88
CA GLU A 462 -14.35 -4.99 -20.37
C GLU A 462 -13.49 -4.47 -19.21
N PHE A 463 -14.12 -3.97 -18.14
CA PHE A 463 -13.41 -3.55 -16.94
C PHE A 463 -12.72 -4.72 -16.24
N LYS A 464 -13.38 -5.87 -16.05
CA LYS A 464 -12.73 -7.07 -15.49
C LYS A 464 -11.50 -7.49 -16.32
N GLY A 465 -11.65 -7.58 -17.64
CA GLY A 465 -10.52 -7.91 -18.53
C GLY A 465 -9.43 -6.83 -18.58
N TYR A 466 -9.77 -5.57 -18.28
CA TYR A 466 -8.78 -4.52 -18.10
C TYR A 466 -7.98 -4.70 -16.80
N ILE A 467 -8.66 -4.99 -15.68
CA ILE A 467 -8.02 -5.23 -14.38
C ILE A 467 -7.08 -6.43 -14.43
N GLU A 468 -7.50 -7.52 -15.10
CA GLU A 468 -6.67 -8.71 -15.31
C GLU A 468 -5.33 -8.35 -15.97
N ARG A 469 -5.36 -7.65 -17.11
CA ARG A 469 -4.15 -7.20 -17.82
C ARG A 469 -3.28 -6.27 -16.99
N VAL A 470 -3.88 -5.38 -16.20
CA VAL A 470 -3.15 -4.47 -15.31
C VAL A 470 -2.39 -5.24 -14.22
N VAL A 471 -3.01 -6.28 -13.67
CA VAL A 471 -2.40 -7.14 -12.66
C VAL A 471 -1.26 -7.96 -13.25
N ASP A 472 -1.44 -8.51 -14.46
CA ASP A 472 -0.39 -9.22 -15.18
C ASP A 472 0.81 -8.32 -15.48
N GLU A 473 0.57 -7.12 -16.03
CA GLU A 473 1.62 -6.13 -16.30
C GLU A 473 2.36 -5.75 -15.01
N TYR A 474 1.64 -5.58 -13.90
CA TYR A 474 2.27 -5.30 -12.60
C TYR A 474 3.19 -6.45 -12.17
N ASN A 475 2.72 -7.69 -12.28
CA ASN A 475 3.46 -8.88 -11.87
C ASN A 475 4.70 -9.14 -12.74
N ASP A 476 4.72 -8.66 -13.98
CA ASP A 476 5.87 -8.75 -14.89
C ASP A 476 6.79 -7.53 -14.86
N ARG A 477 6.36 -6.42 -14.25
CA ARG A 477 7.16 -5.19 -14.19
C ARG A 477 8.23 -5.24 -13.08
N PRO A 478 9.47 -4.79 -13.35
CA PRO A 478 10.51 -4.67 -12.32
C PRO A 478 10.08 -3.85 -11.10
N HIS A 479 10.24 -4.43 -9.90
CA HIS A 479 9.80 -3.82 -8.66
C HIS A 479 10.99 -3.35 -7.81
N ARG A 480 11.08 -2.03 -7.54
CA ARG A 480 12.23 -1.39 -6.86
C ARG A 480 12.60 -1.93 -5.47
N SER A 481 11.66 -2.60 -4.80
CA SER A 481 11.91 -3.19 -3.47
C SER A 481 12.48 -4.61 -3.55
N LEU A 482 12.50 -5.23 -4.73
CA LEU A 482 13.00 -6.57 -4.93
C LEU A 482 14.50 -6.53 -5.27
N PRO A 483 15.24 -7.64 -5.08
CA PRO A 483 16.66 -7.71 -5.42
C PRO A 483 16.94 -7.35 -6.88
N LYS A 484 18.16 -6.89 -7.14
CA LYS A 484 18.67 -6.70 -8.50
C LYS A 484 19.33 -7.97 -8.99
N PHE A 485 19.17 -8.26 -10.27
CA PHE A 485 19.88 -9.32 -10.98
C PHE A 485 20.31 -8.81 -12.35
N THR A 486 21.18 -9.59 -12.99
CA THR A 486 21.56 -9.40 -14.38
C THR A 486 20.61 -10.22 -15.24
N ASP A 487 19.84 -9.55 -16.09
CA ASP A 487 18.92 -10.24 -17.01
C ASP A 487 19.68 -10.92 -18.16
N ARG A 488 18.93 -11.63 -19.02
CA ARG A 488 19.48 -12.35 -20.18
C ARG A 488 20.22 -11.43 -21.15
N ASP A 489 19.88 -10.14 -21.16
CA ASP A 489 20.48 -9.11 -22.01
C ASP A 489 21.72 -8.46 -21.35
N GLY A 490 22.14 -8.95 -20.19
CA GLY A 490 23.31 -8.44 -19.46
C GLY A 490 23.03 -7.15 -18.66
N LYS A 491 21.77 -6.70 -18.58
CA LYS A 491 21.41 -5.45 -17.90
C LYS A 491 21.07 -5.72 -16.44
N ARG A 492 21.66 -4.91 -15.55
CA ARG A 492 21.37 -4.97 -14.11
C ARG A 492 20.07 -4.22 -13.80
N ARG A 493 19.00 -4.94 -13.50
CA ARG A 493 17.68 -4.38 -13.12
C ARG A 493 17.12 -5.08 -11.88
N HIS A 494 16.06 -4.50 -11.32
CA HIS A 494 15.27 -5.18 -10.29
C HIS A 494 14.50 -6.36 -10.90
N MET A 495 14.27 -7.40 -10.10
CA MET A 495 13.36 -8.49 -10.44
C MET A 495 11.91 -7.99 -10.52
N SER A 496 11.11 -8.61 -11.39
CA SER A 496 9.66 -8.53 -11.31
C SER A 496 9.11 -9.42 -10.19
N PRO A 497 7.88 -9.18 -9.73
CA PRO A 497 7.23 -10.09 -8.79
C PRO A 497 7.16 -11.54 -9.27
N ASN A 498 6.87 -11.80 -10.56
CA ASN A 498 6.85 -13.15 -11.12
C ASN A 498 8.24 -13.80 -11.14
N GLU A 499 9.30 -13.06 -11.49
CA GLU A 499 10.67 -13.58 -11.47
C GLU A 499 11.11 -13.97 -10.06
N PHE A 500 10.81 -13.12 -9.08
CA PHE A 500 11.19 -13.39 -7.70
C PHE A 500 10.32 -14.48 -7.06
N TRP A 501 9.04 -14.58 -7.44
CA TRP A 501 8.19 -15.73 -7.10
C TRP A 501 8.78 -17.03 -7.61
N ALA A 502 9.15 -17.11 -8.89
CA ALA A 502 9.75 -18.30 -9.48
C ALA A 502 11.05 -18.71 -8.76
N LEU A 503 11.91 -17.73 -8.42
CA LEU A 503 13.13 -17.98 -7.65
C LEU A 503 12.81 -18.56 -6.27
N LYS A 504 11.82 -18.00 -5.58
CA LYS A 504 11.38 -18.47 -4.25
C LYS A 504 10.76 -19.86 -4.29
N VAL A 505 9.99 -20.17 -5.33
CA VAL A 505 9.46 -21.52 -5.55
C VAL A 505 10.58 -22.51 -5.82
N ALA A 506 11.59 -22.14 -6.61
CA ALA A 506 12.76 -23.01 -6.85
C ALA A 506 13.58 -23.25 -5.57
N GLU A 507 13.66 -22.26 -4.67
CA GLU A 507 14.41 -22.34 -3.41
C GLU A 507 13.66 -23.13 -2.32
N PHE A 508 12.35 -22.91 -2.17
CA PHE A 508 11.57 -23.41 -1.03
C PHE A 508 10.52 -24.47 -1.39
N GLY A 509 10.30 -24.76 -2.66
CA GLY A 509 9.24 -25.61 -3.17
C GLY A 509 7.95 -24.85 -3.50
N GLU A 510 7.05 -25.54 -4.21
CA GLU A 510 5.73 -25.01 -4.56
C GLU A 510 4.80 -24.99 -3.34
N PRO A 511 4.17 -23.86 -3.01
CA PRO A 511 3.12 -23.82 -2.00
C PRO A 511 1.87 -24.60 -2.48
N PRO A 512 1.06 -25.14 -1.55
CA PRO A 512 -0.19 -25.81 -1.92
C PRO A 512 -1.13 -24.83 -2.61
N ARG A 513 -1.99 -25.33 -3.50
CA ARG A 513 -2.98 -24.54 -4.25
C ARG A 513 -4.32 -25.27 -4.23
N VAL A 514 -5.40 -24.52 -4.38
CA VAL A 514 -6.75 -25.07 -4.46
C VAL A 514 -7.02 -25.60 -5.86
N SER A 515 -7.48 -26.84 -5.96
CA SER A 515 -7.97 -27.41 -7.21
C SER A 515 -9.36 -26.86 -7.57
N PRO A 516 -9.74 -26.78 -8.87
CA PRO A 516 -11.07 -26.35 -9.27
C PRO A 516 -12.21 -27.15 -8.61
N GLU A 517 -11.97 -28.43 -8.32
CA GLU A 517 -12.94 -29.34 -7.69
C GLU A 517 -13.16 -29.01 -6.22
N GLU A 518 -12.12 -28.59 -5.51
CA GLU A 518 -12.16 -28.24 -4.08
C GLU A 518 -12.68 -26.82 -3.84
N GLU A 519 -12.60 -25.94 -4.84
CA GLU A 519 -12.96 -24.51 -4.71
C GLU A 519 -14.38 -24.32 -4.18
N GLY A 520 -15.34 -25.04 -4.77
CA GLY A 520 -16.74 -24.97 -4.36
C GLY A 520 -16.98 -25.44 -2.93
N TYR A 521 -16.24 -26.45 -2.46
CA TYR A 521 -16.29 -26.85 -1.06
C TYR A 521 -15.66 -25.78 -0.17
N LEU A 522 -14.43 -25.35 -0.49
CA LEU A 522 -13.59 -24.47 0.34
C LEU A 522 -14.15 -23.05 0.46
N PHE A 523 -14.61 -22.42 -0.62
CA PHE A 523 -14.93 -20.98 -0.59
C PHE A 523 -16.42 -20.66 -0.42
N ARG A 524 -17.33 -21.63 -0.59
CA ARG A 524 -18.74 -21.42 -0.26
C ARG A 524 -18.90 -21.13 1.23
N PRO A 525 -19.57 -20.02 1.61
CA PRO A 525 -19.94 -19.78 2.99
C PRO A 525 -20.75 -20.96 3.52
N GLN A 526 -20.40 -21.46 4.71
CA GLN A 526 -21.05 -22.60 5.34
C GLN A 526 -21.71 -22.19 6.65
N VAL A 527 -22.89 -22.74 6.93
CA VAL A 527 -23.56 -22.60 8.23
C VAL A 527 -24.08 -23.93 8.72
N MET A 528 -24.01 -24.16 10.03
CA MET A 528 -24.60 -25.35 10.64
C MET A 528 -26.13 -25.25 10.63
N ARG A 529 -26.79 -26.30 10.15
CA ARG A 529 -28.25 -26.43 10.20
C ARG A 529 -28.65 -27.85 10.56
N THR A 530 -29.78 -27.97 11.23
CA THR A 530 -30.36 -29.28 11.56
C THR A 530 -31.22 -29.76 10.40
N VAL A 531 -30.99 -30.99 9.96
CA VAL A 531 -31.86 -31.65 8.98
C VAL A 531 -33.17 -32.06 9.64
N ARG A 532 -34.29 -31.80 8.97
CA ARG A 532 -35.62 -32.23 9.42
C ARG A 532 -36.39 -32.80 8.25
N ARG A 533 -36.73 -34.08 8.30
CA ARG A 533 -37.54 -34.80 7.30
C ARG A 533 -37.02 -34.62 5.86
N GLY A 534 -35.71 -34.69 5.68
CA GLY A 534 -35.06 -34.48 4.38
C GLY A 534 -34.96 -33.01 3.95
N GLU A 535 -35.28 -32.07 4.84
CA GLU A 535 -35.27 -30.63 4.57
C GLU A 535 -34.26 -29.89 5.44
N VAL A 536 -33.74 -28.80 4.89
CA VAL A 536 -32.90 -27.84 5.60
C VAL A 536 -33.35 -26.42 5.29
N SER A 537 -33.51 -25.60 6.32
CA SER A 537 -33.92 -24.21 6.18
C SER A 537 -32.73 -23.24 6.25
N LEU A 538 -32.65 -22.33 5.28
CA LEU A 538 -31.60 -21.32 5.19
C LEU A 538 -32.17 -20.01 4.63
N PHE A 539 -31.99 -18.90 5.36
CA PHE A 539 -32.49 -17.56 4.99
C PHE A 539 -33.99 -17.48 4.65
N GLY A 540 -34.82 -18.33 5.26
CA GLY A 540 -36.25 -18.42 4.98
C GLY A 540 -36.61 -19.32 3.80
N ASN A 541 -35.63 -19.83 3.06
CA ASN A 541 -35.81 -20.84 2.02
C ASN A 541 -35.73 -22.24 2.63
N THR A 542 -36.48 -23.18 2.06
CA THR A 542 -36.43 -24.61 2.42
C THR A 542 -35.86 -25.40 1.26
N TYR A 543 -34.78 -26.13 1.53
CA TYR A 543 -34.08 -26.97 0.58
C TYR A 543 -34.33 -28.43 0.90
N TYR A 544 -34.59 -29.24 -0.11
CA TYR A 544 -34.91 -30.66 0.05
C TYR A 544 -33.97 -31.55 -0.75
N SER A 545 -33.66 -32.71 -0.18
CA SER A 545 -33.09 -33.85 -0.89
C SER A 545 -33.52 -35.15 -0.22
N ALA A 546 -33.87 -36.16 -1.01
CA ALA A 546 -34.21 -37.48 -0.50
C ALA A 546 -33.02 -38.15 0.23
N GLU A 547 -31.79 -37.83 -0.17
CA GLU A 547 -30.56 -38.36 0.44
C GLU A 547 -30.35 -37.91 1.89
N LEU A 548 -31.07 -36.86 2.33
CA LEU A 548 -31.02 -36.37 3.71
C LEU A 548 -31.95 -37.15 4.66
N MET A 549 -32.66 -38.16 4.16
CA MET A 549 -33.61 -38.95 4.96
C MET A 549 -32.94 -39.59 6.18
N GLU A 550 -31.75 -40.17 6.01
CA GLU A 550 -31.02 -40.86 7.08
C GLU A 550 -30.39 -39.91 8.10
N PHE A 551 -30.21 -38.63 7.74
CA PHE A 551 -29.58 -37.61 8.57
C PHE A 551 -30.60 -36.81 9.41
N ASN A 552 -31.84 -37.28 9.53
CA ASN A 552 -32.90 -36.55 10.22
C ASN A 552 -32.59 -36.31 11.71
N GLY A 553 -32.57 -35.05 12.13
CA GLY A 553 -32.23 -34.64 13.49
C GLY A 553 -30.74 -34.34 13.69
N GLU A 554 -29.89 -34.70 12.73
CA GLU A 554 -28.46 -34.40 12.77
C GLU A 554 -28.18 -32.96 12.33
N THR A 555 -27.05 -32.43 12.81
CA THR A 555 -26.59 -31.09 12.41
C THR A 555 -25.55 -31.24 11.31
N VAL A 556 -25.88 -30.72 10.13
CA VAL A 556 -25.05 -30.76 8.93
C VAL A 556 -24.52 -29.38 8.58
N ARG A 557 -23.47 -29.34 7.76
CA ARG A 557 -22.93 -28.09 7.21
C ARG A 557 -23.62 -27.77 5.91
N VAL A 558 -24.15 -26.56 5.78
CA VAL A 558 -24.84 -26.11 4.56
C VAL A 558 -24.01 -25.04 3.88
N GLY A 559 -23.39 -25.39 2.77
CA GLY A 559 -22.75 -24.45 1.86
C GLY A 559 -23.76 -23.85 0.89
N TYR A 560 -23.72 -22.54 0.71
CA TYR A 560 -24.62 -21.82 -0.19
C TYR A 560 -23.87 -20.84 -1.08
N ASP A 561 -24.45 -20.54 -2.25
CA ASP A 561 -23.97 -19.45 -3.10
C ASP A 561 -24.72 -18.16 -2.72
N VAL A 562 -24.00 -17.04 -2.74
CA VAL A 562 -24.57 -15.71 -2.40
C VAL A 562 -25.34 -15.14 -3.59
N GLN A 563 -25.00 -15.56 -4.81
CA GLN A 563 -25.61 -15.11 -6.07
C GLN A 563 -26.68 -16.08 -6.56
N ASP A 564 -26.62 -17.36 -6.18
CA ASP A 564 -27.57 -18.40 -6.59
C ASP A 564 -28.18 -19.14 -5.38
N ALA A 565 -29.49 -18.99 -5.20
CA ALA A 565 -30.26 -19.62 -4.12
C ALA A 565 -31.00 -20.89 -4.58
N LEU A 566 -30.80 -21.36 -5.81
CA LEU A 566 -31.51 -22.53 -6.33
C LEU A 566 -31.07 -23.82 -5.62
N TRP A 567 -29.81 -23.86 -5.18
CA TRP A 567 -29.21 -25.06 -4.60
C TRP A 567 -28.39 -24.75 -3.36
N VAL A 568 -28.35 -25.71 -2.45
CA VAL A 568 -27.37 -25.76 -1.36
C VAL A 568 -26.61 -27.08 -1.39
N TRP A 569 -25.37 -27.04 -0.92
CA TRP A 569 -24.51 -28.21 -0.80
C TRP A 569 -24.43 -28.60 0.66
N ILE A 570 -24.76 -29.85 0.96
CA ILE A 570 -24.81 -30.33 2.34
C ILE A 570 -23.63 -31.25 2.58
N TYR A 571 -22.89 -30.98 3.64
CA TYR A 571 -21.71 -31.73 4.04
C TYR A 571 -21.89 -32.33 5.43
N ASP A 572 -21.22 -33.46 5.66
CA ASP A 572 -21.12 -34.07 6.99
C ASP A 572 -20.26 -33.22 7.95
N ASP A 573 -20.11 -33.71 9.17
CA ASP A 573 -19.30 -33.10 10.23
C ASP A 573 -17.79 -33.10 9.91
N VAL A 574 -17.32 -33.97 9.02
CA VAL A 574 -15.92 -34.04 8.54
C VAL A 574 -15.71 -33.19 7.28
N GLY A 575 -16.77 -32.73 6.63
CA GLY A 575 -16.75 -31.90 5.42
C GLY A 575 -16.90 -32.66 4.10
N ARG A 576 -17.27 -33.95 4.11
CA ARG A 576 -17.58 -34.70 2.89
C ARG A 576 -18.95 -34.28 2.35
N LEU A 577 -19.06 -34.13 1.04
CA LEU A 577 -20.34 -33.79 0.41
C LEU A 577 -21.30 -34.96 0.55
N ILE A 578 -22.44 -34.72 1.22
CA ILE A 578 -23.55 -35.67 1.31
C ILE A 578 -24.36 -35.57 0.02
N CYS A 579 -24.95 -34.41 -0.22
CA CYS A 579 -25.80 -34.20 -1.40
C CYS A 579 -25.93 -32.72 -1.79
N LYS A 580 -26.54 -32.49 -2.95
CA LYS A 580 -26.99 -31.17 -3.40
C LYS A 580 -28.50 -31.09 -3.23
N ALA A 581 -28.99 -30.16 -2.40
CA ALA A 581 -30.41 -30.02 -2.10
C ALA A 581 -31.03 -28.83 -2.86
N GLU A 582 -32.21 -29.06 -3.43
CA GLU A 582 -32.92 -28.11 -4.29
C GLU A 582 -33.87 -27.23 -3.48
N TRP A 583 -33.91 -25.94 -3.79
CA TRP A 583 -34.92 -25.05 -3.24
C TRP A 583 -36.31 -25.51 -3.68
N HIS A 584 -37.22 -25.74 -2.73
CA HIS A 584 -38.56 -26.30 -2.99
C HIS A 584 -38.56 -27.67 -3.72
N GLY A 585 -37.50 -28.47 -3.61
CA GLY A 585 -37.43 -29.80 -4.28
C GLY A 585 -38.51 -30.82 -3.88
N ASN A 586 -39.22 -30.60 -2.77
CA ASN A 586 -40.36 -31.41 -2.32
C ASN A 586 -41.72 -30.73 -2.56
N SER A 587 -41.73 -29.56 -3.22
CA SER A 587 -42.96 -28.83 -3.51
C SER A 587 -43.64 -29.50 -4.70
N THR A 588 -44.64 -30.32 -4.42
CA THR A 588 -45.60 -30.78 -5.43
C THR A 588 -46.84 -29.90 -5.32
N ASP A 589 -47.36 -29.41 -6.45
CA ASP A 589 -48.62 -28.67 -6.45
C ASP A 589 -49.73 -29.53 -5.82
N TYR A 590 -50.55 -28.92 -4.96
CA TYR A 590 -51.58 -29.61 -4.17
C TYR A 590 -52.63 -30.34 -5.05
N MET A 591 -52.71 -29.98 -6.34
CA MET A 591 -53.39 -30.77 -7.38
C MET A 591 -52.53 -30.81 -8.65
N PRO A 592 -52.61 -31.89 -9.45
CA PRO A 592 -52.06 -31.88 -10.80
C PRO A 592 -52.74 -30.77 -11.61
N VAL A 593 -51.94 -29.85 -12.17
CA VAL A 593 -52.40 -28.69 -12.96
C VAL A 593 -53.43 -29.17 -14.00
N SER A 594 -54.66 -28.66 -13.88
CA SER A 594 -55.75 -29.08 -14.77
C SER A 594 -55.45 -28.68 -16.22
N VAL A 595 -55.97 -29.42 -17.18
CA VAL A 595 -55.77 -29.18 -18.64
C VAL A 595 -56.17 -27.74 -19.04
N LEU A 596 -57.05 -27.09 -18.28
CA LEU A 596 -57.50 -25.71 -18.50
C LEU A 596 -56.43 -24.66 -18.16
N GLU A 597 -55.71 -24.78 -17.04
CA GLU A 597 -54.62 -23.85 -16.70
C GLU A 597 -53.44 -24.00 -17.66
N ARG A 598 -53.10 -25.24 -18.06
CA ARG A 598 -52.11 -25.50 -19.11
C ARG A 598 -52.50 -24.88 -20.46
N ALA A 599 -53.80 -24.82 -20.76
CA ALA A 599 -54.31 -24.19 -21.97
C ALA A 599 -54.31 -22.65 -21.85
N GLU A 600 -54.49 -22.09 -20.65
CA GLU A 600 -54.42 -20.65 -20.38
C GLU A 600 -52.98 -20.13 -20.38
N ASP A 601 -52.04 -20.83 -19.77
CA ASP A 601 -50.61 -20.49 -19.83
C ASP A 601 -50.08 -20.59 -21.26
N LYS A 602 -50.45 -21.65 -21.99
CA LYS A 602 -50.14 -21.75 -23.43
C LYS A 602 -50.75 -20.60 -24.22
N ARG A 603 -51.98 -20.17 -23.90
CA ARG A 603 -52.65 -19.03 -24.55
C ARG A 603 -51.99 -17.70 -24.19
N ASN A 604 -51.47 -17.54 -22.98
CA ASN A 604 -50.72 -16.38 -22.52
C ASN A 604 -49.32 -16.30 -23.16
N ASP A 605 -48.62 -17.43 -23.26
CA ASP A 605 -47.33 -17.55 -23.95
C ASP A 605 -47.45 -17.29 -25.45
N GLU A 606 -48.50 -17.82 -26.09
CA GLU A 606 -48.80 -17.52 -27.49
C GLU A 606 -49.22 -16.04 -27.69
N ARG A 607 -49.83 -15.41 -26.68
CA ARG A 607 -50.13 -13.97 -26.70
C ARG A 607 -48.85 -13.12 -26.57
N LEU A 608 -47.91 -13.53 -25.72
CA LEU A 608 -46.59 -12.91 -25.58
C LEU A 608 -45.78 -13.00 -26.88
N LYS A 609 -45.69 -14.19 -27.49
CA LYS A 609 -45.02 -14.40 -28.78
C LYS A 609 -45.63 -13.57 -29.91
N ARG A 610 -46.96 -13.42 -29.95
CA ARG A 610 -47.63 -12.54 -30.92
C ARG A 610 -47.29 -11.07 -30.70
N ASN A 611 -47.21 -10.62 -29.44
CA ASN A 611 -46.82 -9.25 -29.12
C ASN A 611 -45.36 -8.96 -29.51
N GLU A 612 -44.45 -9.90 -29.25
CA GLU A 612 -43.04 -9.78 -29.66
C GLU A 612 -42.90 -9.75 -31.19
N LEU A 613 -43.64 -10.60 -31.91
CA LEU A 613 -43.68 -10.57 -33.37
C LEU A 613 -44.23 -9.24 -33.89
N GLN A 614 -45.26 -8.69 -33.24
CA GLN A 614 -45.82 -7.39 -33.59
C GLN A 614 -44.84 -6.25 -33.32
N GLN A 615 -44.10 -6.28 -32.22
CA GLN A 615 -43.00 -5.34 -31.97
C GLN A 615 -41.88 -5.46 -33.01
N GLN A 616 -41.49 -6.68 -33.38
CA GLN A 616 -40.50 -6.90 -34.43
C GLN A 616 -40.99 -6.43 -35.81
N ASN A 617 -42.27 -6.59 -36.12
CA ASN A 617 -42.87 -6.08 -37.35
C ASN A 617 -42.91 -4.55 -37.36
N ILE A 618 -43.28 -3.90 -36.25
CA ILE A 618 -43.22 -2.44 -36.10
C ILE A 618 -41.78 -1.93 -36.28
N LEU A 619 -40.79 -2.66 -35.75
CA LEU A 619 -39.37 -2.33 -35.93
C LEU A 619 -38.89 -2.52 -37.39
N LYS A 620 -39.44 -3.51 -38.12
CA LYS A 620 -39.15 -3.73 -39.55
C LYS A 620 -39.89 -2.74 -40.47
N GLU A 621 -41.07 -2.28 -40.07
CA GLU A 621 -41.87 -1.26 -40.77
C GLU A 621 -41.31 0.15 -40.59
N ARG A 622 -40.48 0.36 -39.56
CA ARG A 622 -39.71 1.59 -39.37
C ARG A 622 -38.54 1.67 -40.37
N ARG A 623 -38.87 1.74 -41.66
CA ARG A 623 -37.91 1.99 -42.75
C ARG A 623 -37.51 3.46 -42.79
N VAL A 624 -36.19 3.69 -42.78
CA VAL A 624 -35.56 4.97 -43.14
C VAL A 624 -35.82 5.21 -44.65
N PRO A 625 -36.32 6.38 -45.09
CA PRO A 625 -36.63 6.60 -46.51
C PRO A 625 -35.34 6.84 -47.32
N THR A 626 -35.05 5.95 -48.26
CA THR A 626 -34.12 6.20 -49.37
C THR A 626 -34.95 6.64 -50.57
N ILE A 627 -34.74 7.87 -51.04
CA ILE A 627 -35.48 8.48 -52.16
C ILE A 627 -34.72 8.18 -53.46
N GLU A 628 -35.36 7.50 -54.41
CA GLU A 628 -34.93 7.47 -55.81
C GLU A 628 -36.08 7.94 -56.72
N HIS A 629 -35.73 8.81 -57.66
CA HIS A 629 -36.58 9.62 -58.52
C HIS A 629 -37.16 8.78 -59.68
N GLN A 630 -38.48 8.85 -59.94
CA GLN A 630 -39.07 8.35 -61.20
C GLN A 630 -39.96 9.43 -61.83
N ASP A 631 -39.69 9.72 -63.11
CA ASP A 631 -40.15 10.91 -63.85
C ASP A 631 -41.46 10.73 -64.65
N SER A 632 -42.21 9.63 -64.44
CA SER A 632 -43.53 9.47 -65.07
C SER A 632 -44.43 8.52 -64.27
N VAL A 633 -45.74 8.76 -64.30
CA VAL A 633 -46.74 7.90 -63.65
C VAL A 633 -47.77 7.48 -64.70
N ASN A 634 -47.95 6.17 -64.84
CA ASN A 634 -48.95 5.56 -65.71
C ASN A 634 -50.11 5.07 -64.83
N ILE A 635 -51.29 5.67 -65.00
CA ILE A 635 -52.51 5.25 -64.30
C ILE A 635 -53.49 4.78 -65.36
N GLY A 636 -53.79 3.48 -65.37
CA GLY A 636 -54.90 2.92 -66.15
C GLY A 636 -54.81 3.14 -67.67
N GLY A 637 -53.61 3.09 -68.26
CA GLY A 637 -53.43 3.19 -69.71
C GLY A 637 -53.31 4.62 -70.26
N MET A 638 -53.26 5.62 -69.37
CA MET A 638 -52.94 7.01 -69.72
C MET A 638 -51.59 7.39 -69.11
N VAL A 639 -50.60 7.70 -69.96
CA VAL A 639 -49.30 8.22 -69.54
C VAL A 639 -49.43 9.75 -69.45
N LEU A 640 -49.36 10.28 -68.23
CA LEU A 640 -49.42 11.72 -67.98
C LEU A 640 -48.01 12.24 -67.65
N GLY A 641 -47.50 13.15 -68.48
CA GLY A 641 -46.27 13.87 -68.18
C GLY A 641 -46.49 14.90 -67.06
N MET A 642 -45.67 14.89 -66.01
CA MET A 642 -45.86 15.80 -64.85
C MET A 642 -45.77 17.30 -65.20
N ALA A 643 -45.19 17.65 -66.35
CA ALA A 643 -45.20 19.02 -66.87
C ALA A 643 -46.60 19.52 -67.27
N GLU A 644 -47.48 18.63 -67.76
CA GLU A 644 -48.85 18.97 -68.15
C GLU A 644 -49.80 19.00 -66.95
N VAL A 645 -49.56 18.15 -65.95
CA VAL A 645 -50.29 18.13 -64.67
C VAL A 645 -50.00 19.41 -63.87
N LYS A 646 -48.75 19.89 -63.84
CA LYS A 646 -48.40 21.18 -63.22
C LYS A 646 -49.06 22.38 -63.92
N LYS A 647 -49.18 22.38 -65.25
CA LYS A 647 -49.88 23.44 -65.99
C LYS A 647 -51.39 23.46 -65.71
N LYS A 648 -52.05 22.29 -65.64
CA LYS A 648 -53.48 22.19 -65.29
C LYS A 648 -53.75 22.52 -63.81
N ALA A 649 -52.86 22.13 -62.90
CA ALA A 649 -52.98 22.45 -61.48
C ALA A 649 -52.79 23.95 -61.18
N ALA A 650 -51.88 24.63 -61.91
CA ALA A 650 -51.72 26.09 -61.80
C ALA A 650 -52.94 26.86 -62.32
N LEU A 651 -53.63 26.35 -63.34
CA LEU A 651 -54.84 26.95 -63.92
C LEU A 651 -56.09 26.73 -63.04
N LEU A 652 -56.18 25.58 -62.37
CA LEU A 652 -57.22 25.29 -61.36
C LEU A 652 -57.02 26.04 -60.03
N SER A 653 -55.78 26.37 -59.69
CA SER A 653 -55.45 27.19 -58.50
C SER A 653 -55.81 28.67 -58.64
N GLN A 654 -55.99 29.19 -59.87
CA GLN A 654 -56.37 30.59 -60.12
C GLN A 654 -57.90 30.81 -60.19
N LEU A 655 -58.70 29.75 -60.26
CA LEU A 655 -60.17 29.82 -60.34
C LEU A 655 -60.90 29.62 -59.00
N ARG A 656 -60.16 29.40 -57.90
CA ARG A 656 -60.73 29.14 -56.56
C ARG A 656 -60.75 30.36 -55.62
N SER A 657 -60.35 31.55 -56.08
CA SER A 657 -60.48 32.79 -55.30
C SER A 657 -61.76 33.56 -55.68
N ARG A 658 -62.90 33.18 -55.10
CA ARG A 658 -64.07 34.05 -54.86
C ARG A 658 -65.09 33.32 -53.96
N GLU A 659 -65.51 34.02 -52.91
CA GLU A 659 -66.37 33.61 -51.78
C GLU A 659 -67.76 33.10 -52.24
N ASP A 660 -68.46 32.20 -51.53
CA ASP A 660 -69.26 32.50 -50.33
C ASP A 660 -69.97 31.23 -49.80
N ASP A 661 -70.02 31.16 -48.46
CA ASP A 661 -71.08 30.75 -47.54
C ASP A 661 -71.56 29.29 -47.24
N LEU A 662 -71.78 29.12 -45.92
CA LEU A 662 -72.64 28.18 -45.16
C LEU A 662 -72.08 26.86 -44.55
N THR A 663 -71.77 26.98 -43.25
CA THR A 663 -72.10 26.11 -42.10
C THR A 663 -72.42 24.62 -42.30
N VAL A 664 -71.61 23.70 -41.73
CA VAL A 664 -72.08 22.51 -40.99
C VAL A 664 -71.05 22.05 -39.95
N GLU A 665 -71.54 22.00 -38.70
CA GLU A 665 -71.20 21.20 -37.51
C GLU A 665 -69.94 20.32 -37.47
N ALA A 666 -69.08 20.59 -36.48
CA ALA A 666 -68.10 19.66 -35.94
C ALA A 666 -68.71 18.91 -34.75
N VAL A 667 -68.85 17.59 -34.88
CA VAL A 667 -69.18 16.69 -33.76
C VAL A 667 -67.88 16.33 -33.04
N GLU A 668 -67.84 16.67 -31.75
CA GLU A 668 -66.72 16.47 -30.83
C GLU A 668 -66.42 14.99 -30.58
N VAL A 669 -65.12 14.66 -30.64
CA VAL A 669 -64.57 13.39 -30.14
C VAL A 669 -64.37 13.53 -28.63
N LYS A 670 -65.10 12.72 -27.86
CA LYS A 670 -65.01 12.63 -26.40
C LYS A 670 -63.58 12.38 -25.93
N ALA A 671 -62.96 13.40 -25.38
CA ALA A 671 -61.82 13.27 -24.48
C ALA A 671 -62.31 12.68 -23.15
N VAL A 672 -61.72 11.57 -22.71
CA VAL A 672 -61.85 11.11 -21.33
C VAL A 672 -60.96 12.02 -20.48
N ALA A 673 -61.57 13.05 -19.91
CA ALA A 673 -60.96 13.88 -18.90
C ALA A 673 -60.76 13.07 -17.62
N MET A 674 -59.55 13.17 -17.05
CA MET A 674 -59.33 12.89 -15.63
C MET A 674 -60.31 13.73 -14.80
N PRO A 675 -60.98 13.18 -13.77
CA PRO A 675 -61.73 14.02 -12.87
C PRO A 675 -60.76 14.93 -12.10
N SER A 676 -60.87 16.21 -12.42
CA SER A 676 -60.38 17.34 -11.65
C SER A 676 -60.88 17.26 -10.21
N GLU A 677 -59.99 17.54 -9.26
CA GLU A 677 -60.31 17.83 -7.87
C GLU A 677 -61.37 18.94 -7.80
N PRO A 678 -62.54 18.71 -7.18
CA PRO A 678 -63.42 19.79 -6.77
C PRO A 678 -63.26 20.04 -5.26
N GLU A 679 -63.21 21.34 -4.95
CA GLU A 679 -63.71 21.95 -3.72
C GLU A 679 -62.87 21.80 -2.45
N THR A 680 -61.95 22.77 -2.31
CA THR A 680 -61.60 23.37 -1.02
C THR A 680 -62.85 23.96 -0.36
N ALA A 681 -63.38 23.24 0.63
CA ALA A 681 -64.12 23.81 1.76
C ALA A 681 -63.91 22.93 3.01
N ALA A 682 -63.46 23.59 4.10
CA ALA A 682 -63.29 23.13 5.48
C ALA A 682 -62.15 22.12 5.80
N GLY A 683 -60.93 22.67 5.96
CA GLY A 683 -60.07 22.37 7.12
C GLY A 683 -59.15 21.14 7.08
N TRP A 684 -59.13 20.34 6.02
CA TRP A 684 -58.29 19.13 5.96
C TRP A 684 -57.53 19.03 4.62
N SER A 685 -56.22 18.78 4.69
CA SER A 685 -55.35 18.59 3.52
C SER A 685 -54.33 17.48 3.77
N VAL A 686 -53.89 16.83 2.69
CA VAL A 686 -52.85 15.79 2.73
C VAL A 686 -51.48 16.44 2.50
N PRO A 687 -50.47 16.19 3.35
CA PRO A 687 -49.11 16.70 3.15
C PRO A 687 -48.47 16.26 1.82
N SER A 688 -47.64 17.14 1.26
CA SER A 688 -46.94 16.91 -0.01
C SER A 688 -45.73 15.98 0.12
N GLU A 689 -45.15 15.84 1.32
CA GLU A 689 -44.02 14.94 1.59
C GLU A 689 -44.45 13.54 2.06
N ALA A 690 -43.71 12.51 1.62
CA ALA A 690 -44.01 11.10 1.92
C ALA A 690 -43.85 10.73 3.40
N SER A 691 -42.84 11.29 4.07
CA SER A 691 -42.61 11.12 5.52
C SER A 691 -43.76 11.69 6.34
N GLU A 692 -44.28 12.84 5.94
CA GLU A 692 -45.37 13.54 6.64
C GLU A 692 -46.72 12.87 6.41
N ARG A 693 -46.96 12.28 5.23
CA ARG A 693 -48.14 11.45 4.98
C ARG A 693 -48.17 10.20 5.87
N PHE A 694 -47.04 9.51 6.04
CA PHE A 694 -47.01 8.35 6.93
C PHE A 694 -47.22 8.72 8.40
N ALA A 695 -46.65 9.84 8.84
CA ALA A 695 -46.90 10.39 10.18
C ALA A 695 -48.37 10.82 10.37
N LEU A 696 -48.99 11.43 9.35
CA LEU A 696 -50.41 11.76 9.35
C LEU A 696 -51.25 10.49 9.50
N TYR A 697 -50.97 9.45 8.70
CA TYR A 697 -51.66 8.15 8.80
C TYR A 697 -51.58 7.58 10.21
N GLN A 698 -50.39 7.54 10.82
CA GLN A 698 -50.22 7.06 12.20
C GLN A 698 -51.01 7.87 13.23
N ARG A 699 -51.20 9.17 13.00
CA ARG A 699 -51.96 10.06 13.91
C ARG A 699 -53.47 9.83 13.83
N ILE A 700 -54.00 9.57 12.63
CA ILE A 700 -55.44 9.46 12.41
C ILE A 700 -55.96 8.02 12.35
N CYS A 701 -55.07 7.02 12.22
CA CYS A 701 -55.46 5.60 12.26
C CYS A 701 -55.96 5.24 13.68
N GLY A 702 -57.27 5.08 13.81
CA GLY A 702 -57.94 4.80 15.09
C GLY A 702 -58.81 5.93 15.64
N GLN A 703 -58.90 7.08 14.97
CA GLN A 703 -59.88 8.11 15.31
C GLN A 703 -61.25 7.82 14.67
N ALA A 704 -62.33 7.89 15.46
CA ALA A 704 -63.69 7.58 15.00
C ALA A 704 -64.42 8.77 14.38
N ASP A 705 -64.00 10.01 14.70
CA ASP A 705 -64.68 11.25 14.28
C ASP A 705 -63.75 12.09 13.39
N LEU A 706 -63.69 11.72 12.10
CA LEU A 706 -62.82 12.31 11.10
C LEU A 706 -63.64 12.94 9.97
N PRO A 707 -63.21 14.07 9.38
CA PRO A 707 -63.86 14.65 8.21
C PRO A 707 -63.98 13.63 7.06
N PRO A 708 -65.01 13.69 6.21
CA PRO A 708 -65.23 12.70 5.14
C PRO A 708 -64.05 12.53 4.18
N GLN A 709 -63.29 13.60 3.93
CA GLN A 709 -62.08 13.56 3.10
C GLN A 709 -60.94 12.78 3.79
N ALA A 710 -60.80 12.93 5.10
CA ALA A 710 -59.80 12.23 5.91
C ALA A 710 -60.08 10.73 6.00
N GLN A 711 -61.36 10.34 6.15
CA GLN A 711 -61.76 8.92 6.15
C GLN A 711 -61.46 8.24 4.81
N ARG A 712 -61.83 8.88 3.69
CA ARG A 712 -61.54 8.33 2.34
C ARG A 712 -60.04 8.17 2.08
N TRP A 713 -59.22 9.09 2.60
CA TRP A 713 -57.78 8.98 2.47
C TRP A 713 -57.20 7.90 3.39
N LEU A 714 -57.70 7.77 4.62
CA LEU A 714 -57.31 6.72 5.57
C LEU A 714 -57.57 5.31 5.02
N GLU A 715 -58.66 5.11 4.28
CA GLU A 715 -58.97 3.85 3.61
C GLU A 715 -58.03 3.52 2.44
N ARG A 716 -57.59 4.55 1.70
CA ARG A 716 -56.78 4.39 0.47
C ARG A 716 -55.28 4.36 0.72
N TYR A 717 -54.77 5.14 1.68
CA TYR A 717 -53.33 5.28 1.91
C TYR A 717 -52.61 3.95 2.22
N PRO A 718 -53.20 3.00 3.00
CA PRO A 718 -52.61 1.68 3.24
C PRO A 718 -52.36 0.84 1.98
N GLN A 719 -53.09 1.12 0.90
CA GLN A 719 -52.96 0.40 -0.37
C GLN A 719 -51.78 0.92 -1.21
N SER A 720 -51.20 2.07 -0.85
CA SER A 720 -50.08 2.68 -1.57
C SER A 720 -48.76 1.94 -1.37
N ASN A 721 -47.90 1.97 -2.38
CA ASN A 721 -46.53 1.43 -2.28
C ASN A 721 -45.68 2.22 -1.25
N GLU A 722 -45.99 3.51 -1.06
CA GLU A 722 -45.35 4.37 -0.07
C GLU A 722 -45.59 3.86 1.36
N TYR A 723 -46.85 3.55 1.71
CA TYR A 723 -47.20 2.98 3.00
C TYR A 723 -46.51 1.64 3.26
N LYS A 724 -46.45 0.75 2.25
CA LYS A 724 -45.76 -0.55 2.35
C LYS A 724 -44.26 -0.40 2.64
N ALA A 725 -43.62 0.59 2.02
CA ALA A 725 -42.20 0.85 2.24
C ALA A 725 -41.91 1.44 3.64
N LEU A 726 -42.73 2.39 4.09
CA LEU A 726 -42.52 3.09 5.37
C LEU A 726 -42.97 2.27 6.58
N SER A 727 -44.05 1.50 6.48
CA SER A 727 -44.49 0.57 7.54
C SER A 727 -43.47 -0.52 7.84
N LYS A 728 -42.83 -1.08 6.80
CA LYS A 728 -41.74 -2.05 6.96
C LYS A 728 -40.52 -1.45 7.66
N ARG A 729 -40.23 -0.16 7.41
CA ARG A 729 -39.14 0.57 8.05
C ARG A 729 -39.45 0.90 9.52
N ALA A 730 -40.72 1.21 9.83
CA ALA A 730 -41.20 1.45 11.19
C ALA A 730 -41.31 0.18 12.05
N MET A 731 -41.50 -1.01 11.45
CA MET A 731 -41.45 -2.30 12.17
C MET A 731 -40.01 -2.76 12.49
N LEU A 732 -39.01 -2.19 11.80
CA LEU A 732 -37.59 -2.54 11.98
C LEU A 732 -36.84 -1.53 12.88
N ALA A 733 -37.47 -0.40 13.21
CA ALA A 733 -37.00 0.58 14.18
C ALA A 733 -37.68 0.33 15.52
#